data_AF-A0A0C5VXE7-F1
#
_entry.id   AF-A0A0C5VXE7-F1
#
_cell.length_a   1.000
_cell.length_b   1.000
_cell.length_c   1.000
_cell.angle_alpha   90.00
_cell.angle_beta   90.00
_cell.angle_gamma   90.00
#
_symmetry.space_group_name_H-M   'P 1'
#
loop_
_entity.id
_entity.type
_entity.pdbx_description
1 polymer ?
#
loop_
_entity_poly.entity_id
_entity_poly.type
_entity_poly.pdbx_seq_one_letter_code
_entity_poly.pdbx_strand_id
1 'polypeptide(L)'
;MTIDEIYKNEEISVRSYHVCKSNNLNSLKDLKEYYFKNKSFDKLRNCGRKSDEELIEICNKYHGEHFDNDETEIKKEKSLKSIILELTRVQREIINSFILVNTNSLSVRSKNAITFHLRGNLKIKNFAEKILLSDSFNARNIRNVGAKCVPEIEIYISIIKDFLIEVSESDNEKHLISLKNNFLIKRTFSISIIPNKILESESIFLLTDFLLNQNALFDETQTFIVKRAFKLYQNQKELSLDDIAERINLTSERVRQIRKLCIDNLFKKLLFIKNFKDDLFQKYNIDINSNQIEINQELVDNINFTNYTYLSREFVSYILFVYLSEKFSLIGEIEDVLQPRYFNARNRHNWKHFYLIEKDITKELDFIALANDIDKRISERVIESYSFNFKSYLSRFLTNNNYDFLDTAFPIGEKIINEEFELYLDLDENLIFKRNTKKQAHEYAYEALEYLGKPSKVKEIFKKVIELYPNYDTEEAKIRVSMKRKNGFVPIGRKSVFGLKKWESELDNFKGGTIRDIVEEYLKQFSVPKHILDITEHVLKYRPKSNQNSILQNLKLDESGLYVFFKNSHIGLTTKKYDFDYQKIPELKDADKKTWEERFEMFKNFVTFEKRLPFSNGVPENEIKLYRWLNVQKTKQNKGKLANNKVEKLNSLLDRYPNINGRRRLNSNEKYQELISFVLNNHRLPSANKNGEENLYQFFYKQRKLFDKNELDSKEETKFIEVAKLLQNIKYENKKN
;
A
#
# COMPACT_ATOMS: atom_id res chain seq x y z
N MET A 1 -30.70 -45.81 53.26
CA MET A 1 -31.26 -47.10 52.83
C MET A 1 -30.57 -47.56 51.56
N THR A 2 -30.00 -48.76 51.60
CA THR A 2 -29.29 -49.40 50.49
C THR A 2 -30.24 -50.16 49.57
N ILE A 3 -29.83 -50.43 48.32
CA ILE A 3 -30.62 -51.30 47.42
C ILE A 3 -30.73 -52.72 47.98
N ASP A 4 -29.72 -53.18 48.72
CA ASP A 4 -29.74 -54.49 49.37
C ASP A 4 -30.83 -54.56 50.46
N GLU A 5 -31.04 -53.47 51.20
CA GLU A 5 -32.14 -53.36 52.19
C GLU A 5 -33.51 -53.33 51.51
N ILE A 6 -33.69 -52.56 50.43
CA ILE A 6 -34.97 -52.46 49.70
C ILE A 6 -35.36 -53.82 49.11
N TYR A 7 -34.38 -54.57 48.60
CA TYR A 7 -34.60 -55.91 48.07
C TYR A 7 -34.90 -56.94 49.18
N LYS A 8 -34.18 -56.89 50.31
CA LYS A 8 -34.47 -57.76 51.47
C LYS A 8 -35.86 -57.52 52.06
N ASN A 9 -36.38 -56.31 51.95
CA ASN A 9 -37.74 -55.95 52.36
C ASN A 9 -38.81 -56.33 51.31
N GLU A 10 -38.45 -57.08 50.26
CA GLU A 10 -39.32 -57.54 49.18
C GLU A 10 -40.02 -56.41 48.39
N GLU A 11 -39.45 -55.20 48.38
CA GLU A 11 -40.13 -54.04 47.79
C GLU A 11 -39.82 -53.85 46.31
N ILE A 12 -38.75 -54.49 45.83
CA ILE A 12 -38.41 -54.57 44.42
C ILE A 12 -38.18 -56.01 44.02
N SER A 13 -38.56 -56.33 42.79
CA SER A 13 -38.29 -57.62 42.19
C SER A 13 -36.79 -57.88 42.04
N VAL A 14 -36.42 -59.16 41.99
CA VAL A 14 -35.05 -59.63 41.69
C VAL A 14 -34.49 -58.95 40.44
N ARG A 15 -35.35 -58.73 39.43
CA ARG A 15 -34.98 -58.06 38.19
C ARG A 15 -34.60 -56.60 38.42
N SER A 16 -35.41 -55.85 39.17
CA SER A 16 -35.16 -54.43 39.48
C SER A 16 -33.95 -54.25 40.39
N TYR A 17 -33.75 -55.17 41.35
CA TYR A 17 -32.52 -55.26 42.13
C TYR A 17 -31.26 -55.42 41.25
N HIS A 18 -31.29 -56.35 40.29
CA HIS A 18 -30.18 -56.53 39.36
C HIS A 18 -29.99 -55.35 38.40
N VAL A 19 -31.08 -54.67 37.98
CA VAL A 19 -30.99 -53.43 37.21
C VAL A 19 -30.22 -52.37 38.02
N CYS A 20 -30.55 -52.19 39.30
CA CYS A 20 -29.81 -51.26 40.16
C CYS A 20 -28.34 -51.64 40.30
N LYS A 21 -28.03 -52.89 40.68
CA LYS A 21 -26.65 -53.35 40.90
C LYS A 21 -25.80 -53.32 39.64
N SER A 22 -26.34 -53.72 38.50
CA SER A 22 -25.61 -53.74 37.23
C SER A 22 -25.34 -52.35 36.64
N ASN A 23 -26.05 -51.32 37.11
CA ASN A 23 -25.86 -49.94 36.72
C ASN A 23 -25.28 -49.06 37.85
N ASN A 24 -24.66 -49.67 38.86
CA ASN A 24 -24.03 -48.99 40.00
C ASN A 24 -24.96 -48.06 40.82
N LEU A 25 -26.26 -48.34 40.83
CA LEU A 25 -27.20 -47.69 41.73
C LEU A 25 -27.23 -48.54 43.01
N ASN A 26 -26.53 -48.10 44.06
CA ASN A 26 -26.31 -48.91 45.27
C ASN A 26 -27.12 -48.42 46.48
N SER A 27 -27.69 -47.22 46.40
CA SER A 27 -28.52 -46.62 47.42
C SER A 27 -29.81 -46.03 46.86
N LEU A 28 -30.79 -45.77 47.74
CA LEU A 28 -31.99 -45.01 47.39
C LEU A 28 -31.63 -43.62 46.83
N LYS A 29 -30.54 -43.01 47.32
CA LYS A 29 -30.04 -41.72 46.82
C LYS A 29 -29.62 -41.84 45.35
N ASP A 30 -28.88 -42.89 44.99
CA ASP A 30 -28.46 -43.11 43.60
C ASP A 30 -29.66 -43.33 42.67
N LEU A 31 -30.66 -44.10 43.11
CA LEU A 31 -31.92 -44.30 42.39
C LEU A 31 -32.64 -42.96 42.14
N LYS A 32 -32.80 -42.15 43.19
CA LYS A 32 -33.47 -40.84 43.12
C LYS A 32 -32.70 -39.85 42.23
N GLU A 33 -31.37 -39.81 42.32
CA GLU A 33 -30.54 -38.98 41.45
C GLU A 33 -30.63 -39.38 39.98
N TYR A 34 -30.62 -40.69 39.69
CA TYR A 34 -30.75 -41.19 38.33
C TYR A 34 -32.12 -40.84 37.76
N TYR A 35 -33.19 -41.09 38.52
CA TYR A 35 -34.55 -40.75 38.15
C TYR A 35 -34.71 -39.25 37.90
N PHE A 36 -34.12 -38.40 38.76
CA PHE A 36 -34.18 -36.95 38.57
C PHE A 36 -33.54 -36.51 37.26
N LYS A 37 -32.38 -37.07 36.92
CA LYS A 37 -31.60 -36.74 35.71
C LYS A 37 -32.28 -37.25 34.43
N ASN A 38 -32.89 -38.43 34.46
CA ASN A 38 -33.36 -39.11 33.26
C ASN A 38 -34.88 -39.18 33.10
N LYS A 39 -35.63 -38.91 34.18
CA LYS A 39 -37.11 -39.00 34.30
C LYS A 39 -37.70 -40.39 34.06
N SER A 40 -36.85 -41.38 33.81
CA SER A 40 -37.16 -42.81 33.76
C SER A 40 -35.87 -43.61 33.95
N PHE A 41 -36.03 -44.90 34.18
CA PHE A 41 -35.00 -45.92 34.27
C PHE A 41 -34.89 -46.75 32.98
N ASP A 42 -35.71 -46.49 31.96
CA ASP A 42 -35.72 -47.22 30.68
C ASP A 42 -34.36 -47.24 29.97
N LYS A 43 -33.53 -46.23 30.25
CA LYS A 43 -32.17 -46.09 29.69
C LYS A 43 -31.12 -46.91 30.44
N LEU A 44 -31.47 -47.50 31.58
CA LEU A 44 -30.60 -48.43 32.28
C LEU A 44 -30.53 -49.75 31.54
N ARG A 45 -29.33 -50.33 31.49
CA ARG A 45 -29.13 -51.63 30.87
C ARG A 45 -30.01 -52.66 31.57
N ASN A 46 -30.76 -53.43 30.78
CA ASN A 46 -31.70 -54.48 31.22
C ASN A 46 -32.96 -54.00 31.97
N CYS A 47 -33.21 -52.69 32.03
CA CYS A 47 -34.44 -52.18 32.62
C CYS A 47 -35.58 -52.24 31.59
N GLY A 48 -36.56 -53.09 31.87
CA GLY A 48 -37.80 -53.16 31.09
C GLY A 48 -38.90 -52.33 31.75
N ARG A 49 -39.99 -52.07 31.03
CA ARG A 49 -41.11 -51.23 31.50
C ARG A 49 -41.59 -51.54 32.92
N LYS A 50 -41.71 -52.81 33.30
CA LYS A 50 -42.12 -53.21 34.66
C LYS A 50 -41.08 -52.84 35.72
N SER A 51 -39.79 -52.98 35.42
CA SER A 51 -38.71 -52.57 36.33
C SER A 51 -38.58 -51.06 36.41
N ASP A 52 -38.85 -50.34 35.32
CA ASP A 52 -38.94 -48.89 35.35
C ASP A 52 -40.07 -48.43 36.28
N GLU A 53 -41.30 -48.92 36.05
CA GLU A 53 -42.47 -48.58 36.86
C GLU A 53 -42.24 -48.91 38.35
N GLU A 54 -41.67 -50.08 38.66
CA GLU A 54 -41.36 -50.52 40.02
C GLU A 54 -40.29 -49.64 40.71
N LEU A 55 -39.22 -49.26 40.00
CA LEU A 55 -38.18 -48.39 40.55
C LEU A 55 -38.68 -46.93 40.72
N ILE A 56 -39.58 -46.48 39.85
CA ILE A 56 -40.29 -45.20 40.02
C ILE A 56 -41.20 -45.26 41.25
N GLU A 57 -41.93 -46.36 41.43
CA GLU A 57 -42.80 -46.57 42.58
C GLU A 57 -42.01 -46.56 43.89
N ILE A 58 -40.81 -47.17 43.93
CA ILE A 58 -39.90 -47.05 45.08
C ILE A 58 -39.45 -45.62 45.34
N CYS A 59 -39.11 -44.86 44.29
CA CYS A 59 -38.74 -43.46 44.44
C CYS A 59 -39.89 -42.64 45.06
N ASN A 60 -41.14 -43.01 44.75
CA ASN A 60 -42.36 -42.37 45.26
C ASN A 60 -42.84 -42.94 46.63
N LYS A 61 -42.56 -44.20 46.94
CA LYS A 61 -42.97 -44.88 48.18
C LYS A 61 -42.19 -44.34 49.37
N TYR A 62 -40.88 -44.16 49.21
CA TYR A 62 -40.01 -43.55 50.21
C TYR A 62 -40.02 -42.01 50.14
N HIS A 63 -41.19 -41.44 49.90
CA HIS A 63 -41.44 -40.00 49.87
C HIS A 63 -42.08 -39.50 51.18
N GLY A 64 -42.33 -40.39 52.17
CA GLY A 64 -43.17 -40.06 53.33
C GLY A 64 -42.94 -40.76 54.68
N GLU A 65 -41.85 -41.49 54.93
CA GLU A 65 -41.52 -41.92 56.31
C GLU A 65 -40.54 -40.94 56.96
N HIS A 66 -41.09 -39.84 57.45
CA HIS A 66 -40.50 -39.14 58.58
C HIS A 66 -40.73 -40.00 59.82
N PHE A 67 -39.65 -40.38 60.51
CA PHE A 67 -39.79 -40.83 61.89
C PHE A 67 -40.42 -39.68 62.69
N ASP A 68 -41.65 -39.90 63.15
CA ASP A 68 -42.36 -39.00 64.04
C ASP A 68 -41.51 -38.76 65.30
N ASN A 69 -41.06 -37.51 65.42
CA ASN A 69 -40.79 -36.85 66.68
C ASN A 69 -40.89 -35.35 66.41
N ASP A 70 -42.05 -34.77 66.74
CA ASP A 70 -42.46 -33.37 66.59
C ASP A 70 -41.47 -32.34 67.19
N GLU A 71 -40.50 -32.77 67.99
CA GLU A 71 -39.44 -31.90 68.52
C GLU A 71 -38.31 -31.59 67.52
N THR A 72 -38.24 -32.27 66.37
CA THR A 72 -37.11 -32.13 65.41
C THR A 72 -37.35 -31.16 64.24
N GLU A 73 -38.59 -30.88 63.85
CA GLU A 73 -38.89 -29.91 62.76
C GLU A 73 -38.62 -28.47 63.19
N ILE A 74 -39.00 -28.10 64.42
CA ILE A 74 -38.74 -26.76 64.98
C ILE A 74 -37.22 -26.50 65.15
N LYS A 75 -36.42 -27.55 65.35
CA LYS A 75 -34.94 -27.45 65.39
C LYS A 75 -34.30 -27.34 64.00
N LYS A 76 -34.84 -28.01 62.96
CA LYS A 76 -34.35 -27.92 61.57
C LYS A 76 -34.74 -26.62 60.86
N GLU A 77 -35.95 -26.09 61.09
CA GLU A 77 -36.35 -24.78 60.55
C GLU A 77 -35.61 -23.62 61.22
N LYS A 78 -35.36 -23.71 62.54
CA LYS A 78 -34.47 -22.78 63.24
C LYS A 78 -33.03 -22.81 62.71
N SER A 79 -32.57 -23.95 62.18
CA SER A 79 -31.23 -24.12 61.59
C SER A 79 -31.12 -23.56 60.16
N LEU A 80 -32.14 -23.71 59.30
CA LEU A 80 -32.09 -23.16 57.94
C LEU A 80 -32.20 -21.64 57.91
N LYS A 81 -33.05 -21.08 58.78
CA LYS A 81 -33.20 -19.63 58.90
C LYS A 81 -31.91 -18.96 59.39
N SER A 82 -31.19 -19.57 60.33
CA SER A 82 -29.88 -19.07 60.78
C SER A 82 -28.84 -19.18 59.66
N ILE A 83 -28.76 -20.33 58.97
CA ILE A 83 -27.86 -20.53 57.82
C ILE A 83 -28.03 -19.40 56.79
N ILE A 84 -29.27 -19.13 56.35
CA ILE A 84 -29.54 -18.14 55.30
C ILE A 84 -29.15 -16.71 55.71
N LEU A 85 -29.32 -16.36 57.00
CA LEU A 85 -28.95 -15.05 57.53
C LEU A 85 -27.42 -14.88 57.60
N GLU A 86 -26.71 -15.95 57.96
CA GLU A 86 -25.26 -15.98 58.18
C GLU A 86 -24.45 -16.13 56.88
N LEU A 87 -25.08 -16.52 55.76
CA LEU A 87 -24.37 -16.66 54.48
C LEU A 87 -23.55 -15.41 54.13
N THR A 88 -22.26 -15.62 53.85
CA THR A 88 -21.36 -14.59 53.33
C THR A 88 -21.78 -14.16 51.93
N ARG A 89 -21.22 -13.04 51.45
CA ARG A 89 -21.46 -12.56 50.08
C ARG A 89 -21.09 -13.62 49.03
N VAL A 90 -19.95 -14.30 49.20
CA VAL A 90 -19.45 -15.32 48.27
C VAL A 90 -20.38 -16.53 48.24
N GLN A 91 -20.76 -17.05 49.40
CA GLN A 91 -21.70 -18.17 49.51
C GLN A 91 -23.05 -17.83 48.83
N ARG A 92 -23.60 -16.63 49.07
CA ARG A 92 -24.84 -16.17 48.42
C ARG A 92 -24.71 -16.15 46.90
N GLU A 93 -23.60 -15.65 46.36
CA GLU A 93 -23.38 -15.59 44.91
C GLU A 93 -23.28 -16.98 44.27
N ILE A 94 -22.63 -17.92 44.96
CA ILE A 94 -22.52 -19.33 44.52
C ILE A 94 -23.90 -19.98 44.49
N ILE A 95 -24.66 -19.84 45.57
CA ILE A 95 -26.02 -20.40 45.67
C ILE A 95 -26.94 -19.75 44.63
N ASN A 96 -26.89 -18.42 44.45
CA ASN A 96 -27.66 -17.73 43.41
C ASN A 96 -27.38 -18.30 42.01
N SER A 97 -26.10 -18.53 41.69
CA SER A 97 -25.70 -19.11 40.41
C SER A 97 -26.25 -20.54 40.26
N PHE A 98 -26.18 -21.33 41.33
CA PHE A 98 -26.72 -22.68 41.37
C PHE A 98 -28.25 -22.71 41.17
N ILE A 99 -28.98 -21.82 41.84
CA ILE A 99 -30.44 -21.67 41.68
C ILE A 99 -30.77 -21.30 40.24
N LEU A 100 -30.10 -20.29 39.67
CA LEU A 100 -30.36 -19.82 38.30
C LEU A 100 -30.23 -20.97 37.29
N VAL A 101 -29.11 -21.70 37.36
CA VAL A 101 -28.81 -22.79 36.42
C VAL A 101 -29.76 -23.97 36.60
N ASN A 102 -30.08 -24.37 37.83
CA ASN A 102 -31.06 -25.43 38.08
C ASN A 102 -32.49 -25.00 37.74
N THR A 103 -32.83 -23.71 37.84
CA THR A 103 -34.14 -23.24 37.36
C THR A 103 -34.25 -23.37 35.86
N ASN A 104 -33.14 -23.12 35.15
CA ASN A 104 -33.05 -23.31 33.70
C ASN A 104 -33.01 -24.78 33.27
N SER A 105 -32.75 -25.72 34.18
CA SER A 105 -32.74 -27.16 33.89
C SER A 105 -34.12 -27.82 33.97
N LEU A 106 -35.08 -27.16 34.61
CA LEU A 106 -36.46 -27.62 34.72
C LEU A 106 -37.13 -27.70 33.36
N SER A 107 -38.13 -28.59 33.24
CA SER A 107 -39.06 -28.59 32.12
C SER A 107 -39.67 -27.20 31.92
N VAL A 108 -40.00 -26.83 30.67
CA VAL A 108 -40.52 -25.50 30.33
C VAL A 108 -41.67 -25.07 31.25
N ARG A 109 -42.58 -26.01 31.57
CA ARG A 109 -43.71 -25.76 32.47
C ARG A 109 -43.25 -25.51 33.92
N SER A 110 -42.39 -26.36 34.47
CA SER A 110 -41.86 -26.20 35.84
C SER A 110 -40.99 -24.95 35.99
N LYS A 111 -40.13 -24.65 34.99
CA LYS A 111 -39.36 -23.41 34.91
C LYS A 111 -40.26 -22.19 34.95
N ASN A 112 -41.28 -22.14 34.09
CA ASN A 112 -42.21 -21.01 34.02
C ASN A 112 -43.00 -20.86 35.33
N ALA A 113 -43.42 -21.97 35.94
CA ALA A 113 -44.12 -21.97 37.23
C ALA A 113 -43.26 -21.39 38.36
N ILE A 114 -42.02 -21.87 38.51
CA ILE A 114 -41.06 -21.36 39.51
C ILE A 114 -40.71 -19.89 39.26
N THR A 115 -40.41 -19.53 38.01
CA THR A 115 -40.07 -18.15 37.64
C THR A 115 -41.22 -17.21 37.95
N PHE A 116 -42.46 -17.61 37.65
CA PHE A 116 -43.65 -16.82 37.95
C PHE A 116 -43.87 -16.67 39.46
N HIS A 117 -43.78 -17.77 40.23
CA HIS A 117 -43.92 -17.76 41.68
C HIS A 117 -42.88 -16.83 42.35
N LEU A 118 -41.64 -16.89 41.86
CA LEU A 118 -40.54 -16.05 42.33
C LEU A 118 -40.54 -14.64 41.74
N ARG A 119 -41.49 -14.30 40.86
CA ARG A 119 -41.58 -13.01 40.13
C ARG A 119 -40.27 -12.67 39.38
N GLY A 120 -39.64 -13.68 38.80
CA GLY A 120 -38.38 -13.55 38.07
C GLY A 120 -37.13 -13.39 38.94
N ASN A 121 -37.25 -13.27 40.26
CA ASN A 121 -36.10 -13.07 41.15
C ASN A 121 -35.58 -14.40 41.71
N LEU A 122 -34.54 -14.95 41.10
CA LEU A 122 -33.94 -16.23 41.49
C LEU A 122 -32.85 -16.12 42.58
N LYS A 123 -32.75 -14.99 43.28
CA LYS A 123 -31.79 -14.83 44.38
C LYS A 123 -32.21 -15.65 45.60
N ILE A 124 -31.25 -16.24 46.31
CA ILE A 124 -31.42 -17.06 47.51
C ILE A 124 -32.31 -16.40 48.55
N LYS A 125 -32.22 -15.07 48.74
CA LYS A 125 -33.11 -14.36 49.67
C LYS A 125 -34.58 -14.53 49.30
N ASN A 126 -34.95 -14.24 48.05
CA ASN A 126 -36.33 -14.39 47.57
C ASN A 126 -36.74 -15.86 47.44
N PHE A 127 -35.81 -16.73 47.04
CA PHE A 127 -36.03 -18.17 46.99
C PHE A 127 -36.35 -18.73 48.38
N ALA A 128 -35.56 -18.35 49.38
CA ALA A 128 -35.75 -18.76 50.76
C ALA A 128 -37.08 -18.26 51.32
N GLU A 129 -37.35 -16.96 51.19
CA GLU A 129 -38.58 -16.34 51.70
C GLU A 129 -39.85 -16.97 51.13
N LYS A 130 -39.85 -17.34 49.84
CA LYS A 130 -41.06 -17.84 49.16
C LYS A 130 -41.19 -19.36 49.13
N ILE A 131 -40.09 -20.08 49.24
CA ILE A 131 -40.06 -21.54 49.02
C ILE A 131 -39.52 -22.26 50.26
N LEU A 132 -38.30 -21.94 50.73
CA LEU A 132 -37.64 -22.75 51.77
C LEU A 132 -38.15 -22.49 53.19
N LEU A 133 -38.59 -21.25 53.48
CA LEU A 133 -39.00 -20.79 54.82
C LEU A 133 -40.50 -20.45 54.89
N SER A 134 -41.27 -20.78 53.86
CA SER A 134 -42.70 -20.50 53.82
C SER A 134 -43.49 -21.74 54.22
N ASP A 135 -44.09 -21.72 55.41
CA ASP A 135 -44.95 -22.79 55.94
C ASP A 135 -46.14 -23.10 55.01
N SER A 136 -46.55 -22.11 54.21
CA SER A 136 -47.64 -22.23 53.23
C SER A 136 -47.21 -22.77 51.86
N PHE A 137 -45.91 -22.97 51.65
CA PHE A 137 -45.41 -23.38 50.34
C PHE A 137 -45.76 -24.84 50.06
N ASN A 138 -46.44 -25.07 48.95
CA ASN A 138 -46.69 -26.41 48.44
C ASN A 138 -46.57 -26.38 46.91
N ALA A 139 -45.73 -27.26 46.35
CA ALA A 139 -45.49 -27.33 44.91
C ALA A 139 -46.78 -27.57 44.10
N ARG A 140 -47.77 -28.28 44.67
CA ARG A 140 -49.10 -28.52 44.06
C ARG A 140 -49.92 -27.25 43.92
N ASN A 141 -49.68 -26.25 44.78
CA ASN A 141 -50.47 -25.01 44.83
C ASN A 141 -49.90 -23.91 43.92
N ILE A 142 -48.77 -24.16 43.26
CA ILE A 142 -48.19 -23.20 42.32
C ILE A 142 -49.04 -23.15 41.04
N ARG A 143 -49.37 -21.92 40.61
CA ARG A 143 -50.14 -21.67 39.40
C ARG A 143 -49.50 -22.37 38.18
N ASN A 144 -50.32 -23.08 37.40
CA ASN A 144 -49.94 -23.80 36.18
C ASN A 144 -49.00 -25.00 36.38
N VAL A 145 -48.91 -25.55 37.60
CA VAL A 145 -48.21 -26.82 37.88
C VAL A 145 -49.19 -27.99 37.78
N GLY A 146 -48.85 -28.98 36.95
CA GLY A 146 -49.60 -30.24 36.85
C GLY A 146 -48.95 -31.35 37.68
N ALA A 147 -49.66 -32.47 37.88
CA ALA A 147 -49.20 -33.59 38.72
C ALA A 147 -47.77 -34.10 38.38
N LYS A 148 -47.39 -34.11 37.09
CA LYS A 148 -46.04 -34.52 36.65
C LYS A 148 -44.93 -33.51 36.96
N CYS A 149 -45.26 -32.25 37.18
CA CYS A 149 -44.30 -31.19 37.51
C CYS A 149 -43.98 -31.14 39.01
N VAL A 150 -44.87 -31.66 39.86
CA VAL A 150 -44.71 -31.60 41.33
C VAL A 150 -43.47 -32.37 41.79
N PRO A 151 -43.25 -33.64 41.40
CA PRO A 151 -42.02 -34.36 41.77
C PRO A 151 -40.76 -33.68 41.23
N GLU A 152 -40.82 -33.11 40.02
CA GLU A 152 -39.69 -32.39 39.43
C GLU A 152 -39.32 -31.13 40.25
N ILE A 153 -40.31 -30.36 40.68
CA ILE A 153 -40.13 -29.17 41.50
C ILE A 153 -39.63 -29.52 42.90
N GLU A 154 -40.19 -30.56 43.54
CA GLU A 154 -39.76 -31.02 44.87
C GLU A 154 -38.30 -31.47 44.85
N ILE A 155 -37.88 -32.23 43.84
CA ILE A 155 -36.48 -32.65 43.73
C ILE A 155 -35.57 -31.44 43.45
N TYR A 156 -36.00 -30.50 42.60
CA TYR A 156 -35.26 -29.26 42.37
C TYR A 156 -35.04 -28.45 43.66
N ILE A 157 -36.07 -28.35 44.51
CA ILE A 157 -35.97 -27.68 45.82
C ILE A 157 -35.03 -28.45 46.74
N SER A 158 -35.12 -29.78 46.79
CA SER A 158 -34.22 -30.62 47.59
C SER A 158 -32.76 -30.42 47.20
N ILE A 159 -32.46 -30.42 45.89
CA ILE A 159 -31.08 -30.22 45.39
C ILE A 159 -30.54 -28.84 45.77
N ILE A 160 -31.36 -27.79 45.70
CA ILE A 160 -30.96 -26.45 46.14
C ILE A 160 -30.73 -26.42 47.64
N LYS A 161 -31.59 -27.09 48.42
CA LYS A 161 -31.48 -27.16 49.88
C LYS A 161 -30.21 -27.90 50.32
N ASP A 162 -29.89 -29.02 49.69
CA ASP A 162 -28.68 -29.80 49.97
C ASP A 162 -27.43 -28.99 49.62
N PHE A 163 -27.41 -28.32 48.46
CA PHE A 163 -26.29 -27.47 48.06
C PHE A 163 -26.14 -26.22 48.94
N LEU A 164 -27.25 -25.64 49.41
CA LEU A 164 -27.24 -24.55 50.38
C LEU A 164 -26.54 -24.97 51.68
N ILE A 165 -26.83 -26.18 52.18
CA ILE A 165 -26.20 -26.73 53.38
C ILE A 165 -24.71 -26.94 53.13
N GLU A 166 -24.34 -27.63 52.05
CA GLU A 166 -22.94 -27.89 51.66
C GLU A 166 -22.12 -26.59 51.55
N VAL A 167 -22.66 -25.55 50.92
CA VAL A 167 -22.00 -24.25 50.79
C VAL A 167 -21.92 -23.52 52.14
N SER A 168 -22.92 -23.67 53.02
CA SER A 168 -22.92 -23.01 54.32
C SER A 168 -21.93 -23.60 55.32
N GLU A 169 -21.55 -24.87 55.15
CA GLU A 169 -20.60 -25.56 56.04
C GLU A 169 -19.13 -25.24 55.74
N SER A 170 -18.84 -24.50 54.66
CA SER A 170 -17.48 -24.17 54.25
C SER A 170 -17.22 -22.67 54.25
N ASP A 171 -16.21 -22.26 55.03
CA ASP A 171 -15.62 -20.92 54.99
C ASP A 171 -14.41 -20.83 54.06
N ASN A 172 -13.97 -21.96 53.47
CA ASN A 172 -12.82 -21.99 52.59
C ASN A 172 -13.21 -21.54 51.17
N GLU A 173 -12.78 -20.33 50.81
CA GLU A 173 -13.05 -19.72 49.52
C GLU A 173 -12.65 -20.60 48.32
N LYS A 174 -11.53 -21.32 48.38
CA LYS A 174 -11.11 -22.24 47.30
C LYS A 174 -12.07 -23.42 47.14
N HIS A 175 -12.57 -23.96 48.25
CA HIS A 175 -13.55 -25.04 48.23
C HIS A 175 -14.87 -24.56 47.65
N LEU A 176 -15.33 -23.37 48.06
CA LEU A 176 -16.52 -22.71 47.53
C LEU A 176 -16.43 -22.46 46.02
N ILE A 177 -15.28 -21.95 45.54
CA ILE A 177 -15.00 -21.79 44.10
C ILE A 177 -15.04 -23.15 43.39
N SER A 178 -14.43 -24.19 43.96
CA SER A 178 -14.43 -25.55 43.43
C SER A 178 -15.84 -26.12 43.24
N LEU A 179 -16.71 -25.96 44.25
CA LEU A 179 -18.11 -26.40 44.17
C LEU A 179 -18.87 -25.69 43.04
N LYS A 180 -18.76 -24.36 42.97
CA LYS A 180 -19.35 -23.54 41.90
C LYS A 180 -18.87 -24.02 40.52
N ASN A 181 -17.56 -24.13 40.34
CA ASN A 181 -16.95 -24.44 39.05
C ASN A 181 -17.28 -25.87 38.59
N ASN A 182 -17.22 -26.83 39.51
CA ASN A 182 -17.58 -28.23 39.24
C ASN A 182 -19.01 -28.33 38.72
N PHE A 183 -19.93 -27.62 39.38
CA PHE A 183 -21.32 -27.58 38.97
C PHE A 183 -21.50 -26.91 37.59
N LEU A 184 -20.94 -25.71 37.38
CA LEU A 184 -21.07 -24.99 36.10
C LEU A 184 -20.52 -25.79 34.91
N ILE A 185 -19.34 -26.39 35.08
CA ILE A 185 -18.68 -27.15 34.02
C ILE A 185 -19.45 -28.44 33.73
N LYS A 186 -19.77 -29.27 34.74
CA LYS A 186 -20.49 -30.55 34.52
C LYS A 186 -21.90 -30.36 33.96
N ARG A 187 -22.54 -29.24 34.30
CA ARG A 187 -23.88 -28.94 33.80
C ARG A 187 -23.86 -28.52 32.33
N THR A 188 -22.80 -27.83 31.92
CA THR A 188 -22.67 -27.29 30.56
C THR A 188 -22.00 -28.30 29.62
N PHE A 189 -21.02 -29.03 30.13
CA PHE A 189 -20.20 -29.98 29.40
C PHE A 189 -20.25 -31.34 30.10
N SER A 190 -20.44 -32.40 29.33
CA SER A 190 -20.49 -33.78 29.83
C SER A 190 -19.09 -34.33 30.17
N ILE A 191 -18.33 -33.62 31.00
CA ILE A 191 -16.97 -33.98 31.42
C ILE A 191 -17.06 -34.79 32.71
N SER A 192 -16.51 -36.01 32.70
CA SER A 192 -16.58 -36.95 33.83
C SER A 192 -15.68 -36.54 34.99
N ILE A 193 -14.42 -36.16 34.71
CA ILE A 193 -13.40 -35.84 35.70
C ILE A 193 -12.84 -34.44 35.38
N ILE A 194 -12.93 -33.53 36.34
CA ILE A 194 -12.37 -32.18 36.24
C ILE A 194 -11.26 -32.06 37.29
N PRO A 195 -10.02 -31.73 36.90
CA PRO A 195 -8.92 -31.60 37.85
C PRO A 195 -9.16 -30.50 38.88
N ASN A 196 -8.72 -30.70 40.13
CA ASN A 196 -8.85 -29.69 41.20
C ASN A 196 -8.24 -28.35 40.81
N LYS A 197 -7.13 -28.34 40.05
CA LYS A 197 -6.51 -27.11 39.53
C LYS A 197 -7.48 -26.26 38.69
N ILE A 198 -8.40 -26.90 37.95
CA ILE A 198 -9.42 -26.20 37.17
C ILE A 198 -10.56 -25.77 38.09
N LEU A 199 -10.98 -26.66 38.99
CA LEU A 199 -12.09 -26.39 39.91
C LEU A 199 -11.78 -25.23 40.86
N GLU A 200 -10.58 -25.17 41.41
CA GLU A 200 -10.15 -24.14 42.37
C GLU A 200 -9.70 -22.82 41.70
N SER A 201 -9.70 -22.76 40.37
CA SER A 201 -9.25 -21.59 39.60
C SER A 201 -10.41 -20.86 38.95
N GLU A 202 -10.37 -19.53 38.98
CA GLU A 202 -11.29 -18.67 38.20
C GLU A 202 -10.66 -18.17 36.89
N SER A 203 -9.49 -18.70 36.50
CA SER A 203 -8.80 -18.29 35.27
C SER A 203 -9.57 -18.67 34.01
N ILE A 204 -9.96 -17.67 33.22
CA ILE A 204 -10.62 -17.90 31.93
C ILE A 204 -9.67 -18.55 30.91
N PHE A 205 -8.37 -18.29 31.01
CA PHE A 205 -7.36 -18.82 30.10
C PHE A 205 -7.12 -20.31 30.33
N LEU A 206 -6.90 -20.67 31.60
CA LEU A 206 -6.73 -22.07 32.01
C LEU A 206 -7.99 -22.89 31.72
N LEU A 207 -9.17 -22.32 32.01
CA LEU A 207 -10.44 -22.96 31.70
C LEU A 207 -10.61 -23.18 30.19
N THR A 208 -10.32 -22.17 29.37
CA THR A 208 -10.46 -22.26 27.91
C THR A 208 -9.56 -23.34 27.33
N ASP A 209 -8.28 -23.38 27.75
CA ASP A 209 -7.35 -24.43 27.32
C ASP A 209 -7.82 -25.81 27.76
N PHE A 210 -8.29 -25.96 29.00
CA PHE A 210 -8.87 -27.21 29.49
C PHE A 210 -10.06 -27.67 28.65
N LEU A 211 -11.03 -26.79 28.38
CA LEU A 211 -12.23 -27.13 27.61
C LEU A 211 -11.90 -27.50 26.16
N LEU A 212 -10.92 -26.84 25.54
CA LEU A 212 -10.41 -27.23 24.22
C LEU A 212 -9.77 -28.61 24.27
N ASN A 213 -8.91 -28.89 25.26
CA ASN A 213 -8.22 -30.17 25.37
C ASN A 213 -9.15 -31.35 25.72
N GLN A 214 -10.32 -31.09 26.31
CA GLN A 214 -11.34 -32.09 26.58
C GLN A 214 -12.36 -32.27 25.45
N ASN A 215 -12.16 -31.66 24.28
CA ASN A 215 -13.14 -31.65 23.18
C ASN A 215 -14.54 -31.19 23.67
N ALA A 216 -14.58 -30.25 24.62
CA ALA A 216 -15.83 -29.82 25.25
C ALA A 216 -16.55 -28.75 24.41
N LEU A 217 -15.79 -27.92 23.70
CA LEU A 217 -16.33 -26.86 22.84
C LEU A 217 -16.83 -27.42 21.50
N PHE A 218 -16.09 -28.38 20.95
CA PHE A 218 -16.32 -29.02 19.65
C PHE A 218 -16.06 -30.52 19.75
N ASP A 219 -16.60 -31.32 18.82
CA ASP A 219 -16.26 -32.74 18.75
C ASP A 219 -14.76 -32.98 18.49
N GLU A 220 -14.31 -34.23 18.59
CA GLU A 220 -12.89 -34.58 18.47
C GLU A 220 -12.26 -34.17 17.13
N THR A 221 -12.97 -34.41 16.02
CA THR A 221 -12.48 -34.05 14.67
C THR A 221 -12.41 -32.54 14.50
N GLN A 222 -13.47 -31.82 14.90
CA GLN A 222 -13.52 -30.36 14.87
C GLN A 222 -12.43 -29.76 15.77
N THR A 223 -12.24 -30.29 16.97
CA THR A 223 -11.21 -29.82 17.90
C THR A 223 -9.81 -30.01 17.32
N PHE A 224 -9.55 -31.15 16.67
CA PHE A 224 -8.28 -31.35 15.98
C PHE A 224 -8.06 -30.30 14.88
N ILE A 225 -9.06 -30.03 14.05
CA ILE A 225 -8.98 -28.99 13.00
C ILE A 225 -8.74 -27.62 13.63
N VAL A 226 -9.49 -27.24 14.66
CA VAL A 226 -9.35 -25.97 15.39
C VAL A 226 -7.92 -25.80 15.92
N LYS A 227 -7.38 -26.83 16.58
CA LYS A 227 -6.02 -26.80 17.16
C LYS A 227 -4.89 -26.79 16.14
N ARG A 228 -5.15 -27.13 14.87
CA ARG A 228 -4.12 -27.16 13.82
C ARG A 228 -4.25 -26.03 12.81
N ALA A 229 -5.48 -25.60 12.55
CA ALA A 229 -5.81 -24.59 11.56
C ALA A 229 -5.90 -23.18 12.13
N PHE A 230 -5.94 -23.01 13.46
CA PHE A 230 -5.88 -21.71 14.12
C PHE A 230 -4.59 -21.55 14.93
N LYS A 231 -4.12 -20.31 15.05
CA LYS A 231 -3.00 -19.88 15.88
C LYS A 231 -3.44 -19.84 17.34
N LEU A 232 -3.58 -20.99 17.99
CA LEU A 232 -4.04 -21.06 19.39
C LEU A 232 -2.89 -21.04 20.39
N TYR A 233 -1.72 -21.54 19.99
CA TYR A 233 -0.57 -21.73 20.86
C TYR A 233 0.69 -21.02 20.33
N GLN A 234 1.54 -20.56 21.25
CA GLN A 234 2.86 -20.00 20.90
C GLN A 234 3.72 -21.04 20.19
N ASN A 235 4.48 -20.60 19.18
CA ASN A 235 5.38 -21.44 18.40
C ASN A 235 4.70 -22.67 17.75
N GLN A 236 3.39 -22.61 17.56
CA GLN A 236 2.64 -23.68 16.89
C GLN A 236 3.06 -23.77 15.42
N LYS A 237 3.41 -24.98 14.97
CA LYS A 237 3.67 -25.24 13.55
C LYS A 237 2.40 -25.02 12.73
N GLU A 238 2.47 -24.11 11.76
CA GLU A 238 1.41 -23.87 10.78
C GLU A 238 1.33 -25.05 9.79
N LEU A 239 0.12 -25.58 9.55
CA LEU A 239 -0.13 -26.73 8.68
C LEU A 239 -1.12 -26.35 7.59
N SER A 240 -0.82 -26.69 6.33
CA SER A 240 -1.75 -26.44 5.23
C SER A 240 -3.05 -27.23 5.41
N LEU A 241 -4.09 -26.84 4.68
CA LEU A 241 -5.35 -27.59 4.69
C LEU A 241 -5.16 -29.03 4.20
N ASP A 242 -4.23 -29.25 3.26
CA ASP A 242 -3.88 -30.58 2.75
C ASP A 242 -3.20 -31.43 3.84
N ASP A 243 -2.25 -30.86 4.59
CA ASP A 243 -1.58 -31.54 5.71
C ASP A 243 -2.57 -31.95 6.82
N ILE A 244 -3.57 -31.10 7.09
CA ILE A 244 -4.61 -31.40 8.09
C ILE A 244 -5.54 -32.49 7.55
N ALA A 245 -5.95 -32.38 6.28
CA ALA A 245 -6.85 -33.31 5.61
C ALA A 245 -6.30 -34.74 5.59
N GLU A 246 -5.00 -34.90 5.28
CA GLU A 246 -4.32 -36.20 5.31
C GLU A 246 -4.38 -36.87 6.69
N ARG A 247 -4.18 -36.10 7.77
CA ARG A 247 -4.13 -36.63 9.14
C ARG A 247 -5.46 -37.14 9.68
N ILE A 248 -6.57 -36.64 9.15
CA ILE A 248 -7.93 -37.00 9.60
C ILE A 248 -8.75 -37.69 8.49
N ASN A 249 -8.09 -38.07 7.40
CA ASN A 249 -8.68 -38.76 6.26
C ASN A 249 -9.93 -38.04 5.69
N LEU A 250 -9.82 -36.73 5.49
CA LEU A 250 -10.85 -35.90 4.85
C LEU A 250 -10.28 -35.22 3.60
N THR A 251 -11.14 -34.58 2.80
CA THR A 251 -10.67 -33.69 1.73
C THR A 251 -10.36 -32.30 2.29
N SER A 252 -9.40 -31.59 1.69
CA SER A 252 -9.01 -30.23 2.10
C SER A 252 -10.17 -29.24 2.06
N GLU A 253 -11.08 -29.39 1.09
CA GLU A 253 -12.31 -28.60 1.02
C GLU A 253 -13.25 -28.92 2.20
N ARG A 254 -13.35 -30.19 2.61
CA ARG A 254 -14.13 -30.56 3.80
C ARG A 254 -13.53 -29.97 5.07
N VAL A 255 -12.20 -29.99 5.20
CA VAL A 255 -11.50 -29.34 6.33
C VAL A 255 -11.77 -27.84 6.33
N ARG A 256 -11.71 -27.17 5.18
CA ARG A 256 -12.03 -25.74 5.04
C ARG A 256 -13.45 -25.41 5.52
N GLN A 257 -14.44 -26.21 5.12
CA GLN A 257 -15.83 -26.05 5.54
C GLN A 257 -16.01 -26.21 7.05
N ILE A 258 -15.40 -27.24 7.64
CA ILE A 258 -15.45 -27.48 9.08
C ILE A 258 -14.75 -26.34 9.83
N ARG A 259 -13.57 -25.91 9.37
CA ARG A 259 -12.84 -24.77 9.95
C ARG A 259 -13.70 -23.51 9.98
N LYS A 260 -14.38 -23.20 8.88
CA LYS A 260 -15.30 -22.05 8.80
C LYS A 260 -16.47 -22.20 9.78
N LEU A 261 -17.10 -23.38 9.85
CA LEU A 261 -18.15 -23.64 10.83
C LEU A 261 -17.66 -23.46 12.27
N CYS A 262 -16.45 -23.91 12.59
CA CYS A 262 -15.87 -23.79 13.91
C CYS A 262 -15.56 -22.32 14.26
N ILE A 263 -14.99 -21.53 13.35
CA ILE A 263 -14.68 -20.12 13.61
C ILE A 263 -15.97 -19.31 13.85
N ASP A 264 -17.01 -19.54 13.05
CA ASP A 264 -18.30 -18.85 13.16
C ASP A 264 -19.01 -19.15 14.50
N ASN A 265 -18.78 -20.34 15.06
CA ASN A 265 -19.38 -20.76 16.34
C ASN A 265 -18.49 -20.49 17.57
N LEU A 266 -17.21 -20.18 17.38
CA LEU A 266 -16.23 -20.11 18.47
C LEU A 266 -16.61 -19.09 19.54
N PHE A 267 -17.05 -17.88 19.13
CA PHE A 267 -17.50 -16.84 20.06
C PHE A 267 -18.62 -17.35 20.97
N LYS A 268 -19.68 -17.92 20.38
CA LYS A 268 -20.85 -18.42 21.11
C LYS A 268 -20.49 -19.54 22.08
N LYS A 269 -19.56 -20.42 21.69
CA LYS A 269 -19.07 -21.52 22.53
C LYS A 269 -18.25 -21.02 23.71
N LEU A 270 -17.46 -19.96 23.52
CA LEU A 270 -16.62 -19.38 24.57
C LEU A 270 -17.38 -18.44 25.51
N LEU A 271 -18.59 -17.96 25.18
CA LEU A 271 -19.40 -17.12 26.09
C LEU A 271 -19.57 -17.72 27.50
N PHE A 272 -19.46 -19.05 27.63
CA PHE A 272 -19.49 -19.73 28.92
C PHE A 272 -18.46 -19.21 29.93
N ILE A 273 -17.28 -18.75 29.49
CA ILE A 273 -16.22 -18.27 30.39
C ILE A 273 -16.63 -17.02 31.18
N LYS A 274 -17.64 -16.27 30.72
CA LYS A 274 -18.19 -15.09 31.43
C LYS A 274 -18.86 -15.44 32.76
N ASN A 275 -19.12 -16.71 33.04
CA ASN A 275 -19.65 -17.17 34.33
C ASN A 275 -18.57 -17.22 35.44
N PHE A 276 -17.30 -17.01 35.08
CA PHE A 276 -16.16 -17.03 35.98
C PHE A 276 -15.71 -15.59 36.28
N LYS A 277 -15.23 -15.34 37.49
CA LYS A 277 -14.80 -14.01 37.94
C LYS A 277 -13.28 -13.94 37.93
N ASP A 278 -12.70 -13.75 36.76
CA ASP A 278 -11.26 -13.61 36.65
C ASP A 278 -10.84 -12.17 36.96
N ASP A 279 -10.03 -11.98 38.00
CA ASP A 279 -9.47 -10.68 38.37
C ASP A 279 -8.30 -10.33 37.45
N LEU A 280 -8.64 -9.77 36.30
CA LEU A 280 -7.69 -9.45 35.24
C LEU A 280 -6.66 -8.39 35.69
N PHE A 281 -7.05 -7.46 36.55
CA PHE A 281 -6.16 -6.40 37.02
C PHE A 281 -5.15 -6.96 38.02
N GLN A 282 -5.61 -7.66 39.08
CA GLN A 282 -4.71 -8.16 40.10
C GLN A 282 -3.76 -9.24 39.57
N LYS A 283 -4.22 -10.11 38.66
CA LYS A 283 -3.42 -11.23 38.14
C LYS A 283 -2.49 -10.84 37.00
N TYR A 284 -2.95 -9.96 36.10
CA TYR A 284 -2.28 -9.70 34.83
C TYR A 284 -2.00 -8.21 34.57
N ASN A 285 -2.41 -7.32 35.48
CA ASN A 285 -2.32 -5.87 35.33
C ASN A 285 -3.09 -5.33 34.11
N ILE A 286 -4.23 -5.96 33.77
CA ILE A 286 -5.11 -5.50 32.70
C ILE A 286 -6.12 -4.51 33.28
N ASP A 287 -5.96 -3.23 32.95
CA ASP A 287 -6.96 -2.20 33.27
C ASP A 287 -8.10 -2.22 32.25
N ILE A 288 -9.30 -2.60 32.71
CA ILE A 288 -10.50 -2.61 31.88
C ILE A 288 -11.15 -1.23 31.76
N ASN A 289 -10.62 -0.20 32.45
CA ASN A 289 -11.10 1.18 32.36
C ASN A 289 -10.42 1.98 31.25
N SER A 290 -9.35 1.45 30.66
CA SER A 290 -8.68 2.08 29.53
C SER A 290 -9.53 2.06 28.25
N ASN A 291 -9.26 3.02 27.37
CA ASN A 291 -9.88 3.13 26.04
C ASN A 291 -9.53 1.95 25.11
N GLN A 292 -8.38 1.32 25.35
CA GLN A 292 -7.92 0.13 24.63
C GLN A 292 -7.18 -0.81 25.58
N ILE A 293 -7.29 -2.12 25.36
CA ILE A 293 -6.51 -3.12 26.09
C ILE A 293 -5.28 -3.45 25.28
N GLU A 294 -4.11 -3.11 25.82
CA GLU A 294 -2.84 -3.40 25.17
C GLU A 294 -2.41 -4.84 25.44
N ILE A 295 -2.32 -5.63 24.39
CA ILE A 295 -1.86 -7.02 24.48
C ILE A 295 -0.53 -7.11 23.77
N ASN A 296 0.56 -6.98 24.53
CA ASN A 296 1.93 -7.19 24.05
C ASN A 296 2.42 -8.61 24.42
N GLN A 297 3.62 -8.97 23.97
CA GLN A 297 4.18 -10.30 24.24
C GLN A 297 4.44 -10.53 25.73
N GLU A 298 4.88 -9.50 26.48
CA GLU A 298 5.12 -9.59 27.92
C GLU A 298 3.86 -9.94 28.71
N LEU A 299 2.72 -9.32 28.39
CA LEU A 299 1.43 -9.64 28.99
C LEU A 299 1.01 -11.08 28.69
N VAL A 300 1.18 -11.53 27.44
CA VAL A 300 0.85 -12.90 27.03
C VAL A 300 1.72 -13.91 27.79
N ASP A 301 3.01 -13.62 27.94
CA ASP A 301 3.93 -14.49 28.67
C ASP A 301 3.59 -14.54 30.17
N ASN A 302 3.22 -13.41 30.77
CA ASN A 302 2.72 -13.36 32.15
C ASN A 302 1.44 -14.21 32.30
N ILE A 303 0.44 -14.00 31.45
CA ILE A 303 -0.80 -14.80 31.43
C ILE A 303 -0.48 -16.29 31.32
N ASN A 304 0.39 -16.68 30.39
CA ASN A 304 0.76 -18.07 30.20
C ASN A 304 1.51 -18.65 31.40
N PHE A 305 2.44 -17.90 31.99
CA PHE A 305 3.18 -18.30 33.18
C PHE A 305 2.25 -18.51 34.38
N THR A 306 1.39 -17.54 34.70
CA THR A 306 0.44 -17.63 35.82
C THR A 306 -0.53 -18.81 35.67
N ASN A 307 -0.94 -19.12 34.44
CA ASN A 307 -1.96 -20.12 34.17
C ASN A 307 -1.38 -21.49 33.79
N TYR A 308 -0.06 -21.60 33.59
CA TYR A 308 0.61 -22.78 33.05
C TYR A 308 0.03 -23.20 31.69
N THR A 309 -0.18 -22.23 30.81
CA THR A 309 -0.66 -22.41 29.45
C THR A 309 0.40 -21.97 28.44
N TYR A 310 0.16 -22.21 27.15
CA TYR A 310 1.04 -21.78 26.05
C TYR A 310 0.25 -21.07 24.94
N LEU A 311 -0.76 -20.29 25.31
CA LEU A 311 -1.68 -19.65 24.36
C LEU A 311 -0.97 -18.55 23.55
N SER A 312 -1.29 -18.44 22.27
CA SER A 312 -0.77 -17.38 21.39
C SER A 312 -1.31 -16.00 21.77
N ARG A 313 -0.65 -14.94 21.30
CA ARG A 313 -1.14 -13.56 21.47
C ARG A 313 -2.51 -13.36 20.84
N GLU A 314 -2.71 -13.91 19.64
CA GLU A 314 -3.97 -13.80 18.89
C GLU A 314 -5.12 -14.46 19.64
N PHE A 315 -4.90 -15.64 20.22
CA PHE A 315 -5.94 -16.36 20.92
C PHE A 315 -6.19 -15.82 22.33
N VAL A 316 -5.15 -15.34 23.04
CA VAL A 316 -5.32 -14.57 24.30
C VAL A 316 -6.18 -13.33 24.05
N SER A 317 -5.89 -12.58 22.99
CA SER A 317 -6.69 -11.41 22.60
C SER A 317 -8.14 -11.77 22.32
N TYR A 318 -8.36 -12.90 21.63
CA TYR A 318 -9.70 -13.39 21.34
C TYR A 318 -10.46 -13.85 22.61
N ILE A 319 -9.79 -14.52 23.55
CA ILE A 319 -10.40 -14.92 24.84
C ILE A 319 -10.82 -13.69 25.63
N LEU A 320 -9.93 -12.69 25.74
CA LEU A 320 -10.23 -11.41 26.39
C LEU A 320 -11.39 -10.68 25.72
N PHE A 321 -11.45 -10.68 24.39
CA PHE A 321 -12.60 -10.16 23.65
C PHE A 321 -13.91 -10.84 24.07
N VAL A 322 -13.96 -12.18 24.07
CA VAL A 322 -15.18 -12.89 24.44
C VAL A 322 -15.61 -12.52 25.86
N TYR A 323 -14.66 -12.52 26.80
CA TYR A 323 -14.92 -12.21 28.21
C TYR A 323 -15.41 -10.77 28.41
N LEU A 324 -14.78 -9.80 27.75
CA LEU A 324 -15.05 -8.36 27.89
C LEU A 324 -15.98 -7.79 26.80
N SER A 325 -16.65 -8.67 26.06
CA SER A 325 -17.51 -8.35 24.92
C SER A 325 -18.67 -7.40 25.21
N GLU A 326 -18.95 -7.07 26.47
CA GLU A 326 -19.93 -6.04 26.84
C GLU A 326 -19.37 -4.63 26.64
N LYS A 327 -18.11 -4.40 27.00
CA LYS A 327 -17.46 -3.08 26.99
C LYS A 327 -16.54 -2.86 25.79
N PHE A 328 -15.88 -3.92 25.30
CA PHE A 328 -14.91 -3.81 24.22
C PHE A 328 -15.41 -4.46 22.91
N SER A 329 -14.96 -3.87 21.81
CA SER A 329 -15.06 -4.38 20.44
C SER A 329 -13.73 -4.99 20.02
N LEU A 330 -13.78 -6.03 19.19
CA LEU A 330 -12.60 -6.57 18.52
C LEU A 330 -12.47 -5.94 17.13
N ILE A 331 -11.42 -5.16 16.93
CA ILE A 331 -11.01 -4.67 15.61
C ILE A 331 -9.93 -5.59 15.06
N GLY A 332 -10.02 -5.90 13.78
CA GLY A 332 -9.24 -6.94 13.12
C GLY A 332 -10.11 -8.10 12.66
N GLU A 333 -9.91 -8.52 11.42
CA GLU A 333 -10.67 -9.63 10.84
C GLU A 333 -10.29 -10.96 11.47
N ILE A 334 -11.25 -11.65 12.09
CA ILE A 334 -11.02 -12.86 12.88
C ILE A 334 -10.31 -13.94 12.07
N GLU A 335 -10.71 -14.11 10.81
CA GLU A 335 -10.09 -15.08 9.91
C GLU A 335 -8.63 -14.75 9.60
N ASP A 336 -8.30 -13.48 9.37
CA ASP A 336 -6.96 -13.06 8.99
C ASP A 336 -5.95 -13.25 10.12
N VAL A 337 -6.40 -13.02 11.36
CA VAL A 337 -5.54 -13.01 12.53
C VAL A 337 -5.45 -14.40 13.17
N LEU A 338 -6.56 -15.11 13.36
CA LEU A 338 -6.54 -16.44 13.98
C LEU A 338 -6.08 -17.55 13.02
N GLN A 339 -6.22 -17.40 11.71
CA GLN A 339 -5.78 -18.44 10.77
C GLN A 339 -4.35 -18.15 10.29
N PRO A 340 -3.53 -19.19 10.06
CA PRO A 340 -2.31 -19.02 9.28
C PRO A 340 -2.62 -18.49 7.87
N ARG A 341 -1.74 -17.65 7.34
CA ARG A 341 -1.97 -16.93 6.09
C ARG A 341 -1.69 -17.82 4.88
N TYR A 342 -2.75 -18.39 4.31
CA TYR A 342 -2.67 -19.12 3.03
C TYR A 342 -3.18 -18.29 1.84
N PHE A 343 -4.09 -17.34 2.08
CA PHE A 343 -4.69 -16.51 1.04
C PHE A 343 -5.07 -15.15 1.61
N ASN A 344 -4.86 -14.09 0.83
CA ASN A 344 -5.20 -12.73 1.20
C ASN A 344 -6.50 -12.30 0.51
N ALA A 345 -7.40 -11.68 1.25
CA ALA A 345 -8.54 -10.96 0.70
C ALA A 345 -8.02 -9.89 -0.28
N ARG A 346 -8.68 -9.79 -1.44
CA ARG A 346 -8.28 -8.86 -2.52
C ARG A 346 -8.90 -7.47 -2.42
N ASN A 347 -9.99 -7.34 -1.67
CA ASN A 347 -10.85 -6.15 -1.67
C ASN A 347 -10.89 -5.42 -0.32
N ARG A 348 -10.05 -5.84 0.64
CA ARG A 348 -9.92 -5.25 1.97
C ARG A 348 -8.52 -5.51 2.51
N HIS A 349 -8.13 -4.75 3.52
CA HIS A 349 -6.92 -4.97 4.30
C HIS A 349 -6.92 -6.37 4.91
N ASN A 350 -5.72 -6.96 5.02
CA ASN A 350 -5.48 -8.28 5.62
C ASN A 350 -4.81 -8.11 6.98
N TRP A 351 -5.59 -8.19 8.04
CA TRP A 351 -5.18 -7.83 9.40
C TRP A 351 -4.08 -8.74 9.94
N LYS A 352 -3.08 -8.15 10.59
CA LYS A 352 -1.99 -8.87 11.28
C LYS A 352 -2.32 -9.10 12.75
N HIS A 353 -2.98 -8.14 13.39
CA HIS A 353 -3.26 -8.16 14.81
C HIS A 353 -4.73 -7.90 15.14
N PHE A 354 -5.08 -8.24 16.38
CA PHE A 354 -6.32 -7.83 17.00
C PHE A 354 -6.11 -6.60 17.88
N TYR A 355 -7.12 -5.74 17.91
CA TYR A 355 -7.18 -4.56 18.77
C TYR A 355 -8.48 -4.59 19.57
N LEU A 356 -8.35 -4.56 20.89
CA LEU A 356 -9.47 -4.48 21.82
C LEU A 356 -9.73 -3.03 22.18
N ILE A 357 -10.76 -2.45 21.59
CA ILE A 357 -11.06 -1.02 21.72
C ILE A 357 -12.43 -0.85 22.37
N GLU A 358 -12.55 0.13 23.26
CA GLU A 358 -13.81 0.43 23.92
C GLU A 358 -14.91 0.70 22.90
N LYS A 359 -16.09 0.12 23.14
CA LYS A 359 -17.20 0.17 22.18
C LYS A 359 -17.61 1.58 21.81
N ASP A 360 -17.60 2.50 22.76
CA ASP A 360 -18.03 3.86 22.52
C ASP A 360 -17.14 4.57 21.49
N ILE A 361 -15.84 4.25 21.47
CA ILE A 361 -14.93 4.74 20.43
C ILE A 361 -15.23 4.07 19.08
N THR A 362 -15.42 2.74 19.05
CA THR A 362 -15.71 2.03 17.79
C THR A 362 -17.08 2.35 17.18
N LYS A 363 -18.01 2.92 17.96
CA LYS A 363 -19.28 3.46 17.44
C LYS A 363 -19.07 4.78 16.71
N GLU A 364 -18.13 5.59 17.20
CA GLU A 364 -17.82 6.90 16.65
C GLU A 364 -16.85 6.83 15.47
N LEU A 365 -15.99 5.81 15.39
CA LEU A 365 -14.94 5.72 14.37
C LEU A 365 -14.79 4.32 13.76
N ASP A 366 -14.78 4.27 12.42
CA ASP A 366 -14.60 3.04 11.65
C ASP A 366 -13.12 2.77 11.34
N PHE A 367 -12.46 2.04 12.23
CA PHE A 367 -11.07 1.61 12.06
C PHE A 367 -10.88 0.62 10.91
N ILE A 368 -11.93 -0.11 10.51
CA ILE A 368 -11.87 -1.04 9.37
C ILE A 368 -11.81 -0.26 8.07
N ALA A 369 -12.64 0.77 7.91
CA ALA A 369 -12.58 1.68 6.77
C ALA A 369 -11.25 2.43 6.70
N LEU A 370 -10.71 2.88 7.84
CA LEU A 370 -9.38 3.51 7.93
C LEU A 370 -8.30 2.59 7.36
N ALA A 371 -8.21 1.35 7.87
CA ALA A 371 -7.21 0.38 7.41
C ALA A 371 -7.36 0.07 5.92
N ASN A 372 -8.60 -0.09 5.43
CA ASN A 372 -8.87 -0.34 4.01
C ASN A 372 -8.44 0.83 3.10
N ASP A 373 -8.68 2.09 3.48
CA ASP A 373 -8.24 3.25 2.67
C ASP A 373 -6.72 3.36 2.65
N ILE A 374 -6.05 3.08 3.77
CA ILE A 374 -4.58 3.08 3.85
C ILE A 374 -3.98 1.97 2.97
N ASP A 375 -4.47 0.73 3.08
CA ASP A 375 -4.00 -0.39 2.25
C ASP A 375 -4.18 -0.09 0.75
N LYS A 376 -5.32 0.50 0.39
CA LYS A 376 -5.58 0.97 -0.98
C LYS A 376 -4.57 2.03 -1.41
N ARG A 377 -4.28 3.04 -0.59
CA ARG A 377 -3.31 4.10 -0.93
C ARG A 377 -1.89 3.59 -1.08
N ILE A 378 -1.49 2.62 -0.25
CA ILE A 378 -0.17 1.99 -0.32
C ILE A 378 -0.03 1.16 -1.61
N SER A 379 -1.09 0.43 -1.97
CA SER A 379 -1.10 -0.43 -3.17
C SER A 379 -1.27 0.35 -4.47
N GLU A 380 -1.93 1.51 -4.44
CA GLU A 380 -2.07 2.40 -5.59
C GLU A 380 -0.74 2.98 -6.07
N ARG A 381 -0.67 3.30 -7.36
CA ARG A 381 0.54 3.86 -7.97
C ARG A 381 0.77 5.30 -7.49
N VAL A 382 1.77 5.50 -6.64
CA VAL A 382 2.20 6.82 -6.14
C VAL A 382 3.37 7.34 -6.97
N ILE A 383 3.14 8.42 -7.72
CA ILE A 383 4.13 9.07 -8.60
C ILE A 383 4.95 10.12 -7.84
N GLU A 384 4.32 10.82 -6.91
CA GLU A 384 4.95 11.80 -6.03
C GLU A 384 4.52 11.53 -4.60
N SER A 385 5.45 11.66 -3.64
CA SER A 385 5.12 11.49 -2.23
C SER A 385 4.15 12.58 -1.80
N TYR A 386 3.16 12.22 -1.01
CA TYR A 386 2.19 13.16 -0.45
C TYR A 386 1.94 12.82 1.02
N SER A 387 1.37 13.76 1.76
CA SER A 387 1.06 13.57 3.17
C SER A 387 -0.29 14.17 3.54
N PHE A 388 -0.84 13.70 4.65
CA PHE A 388 -2.03 14.27 5.29
C PHE A 388 -1.76 14.46 6.77
N ASN A 389 -2.22 15.56 7.36
CA ASN A 389 -2.31 15.64 8.82
C ASN A 389 -3.20 14.50 9.33
N PHE A 390 -2.68 13.68 10.24
CA PHE A 390 -3.31 12.42 10.60
C PHE A 390 -4.65 12.60 11.32
N LYS A 391 -4.76 13.57 12.23
CA LYS A 391 -6.04 13.88 12.91
C LYS A 391 -7.13 14.27 11.92
N SER A 392 -6.78 15.12 10.94
CA SER A 392 -7.68 15.52 9.85
C SER A 392 -8.06 14.33 8.96
N TYR A 393 -7.09 13.45 8.65
CA TYR A 393 -7.34 12.24 7.88
C TYR A 393 -8.26 11.27 8.62
N LEU A 394 -8.03 11.06 9.91
CA LEU A 394 -8.81 10.21 10.80
C LEU A 394 -10.28 10.66 10.88
N SER A 395 -10.53 11.97 10.85
CA SER A 395 -11.89 12.54 10.84
C SER A 395 -12.80 12.05 9.71
N ARG A 396 -12.21 11.59 8.59
CA ARG A 396 -12.96 11.07 7.44
C ARG A 396 -13.63 9.73 7.72
N PHE A 397 -13.26 9.07 8.81
CA PHE A 397 -13.76 7.76 9.23
C PHE A 397 -14.68 7.86 10.45
N LEU A 398 -15.09 9.07 10.84
CA LEU A 398 -16.13 9.27 11.85
C LEU A 398 -17.49 8.81 11.31
N THR A 399 -18.22 8.05 12.13
CA THR A 399 -19.56 7.54 11.79
C THR A 399 -20.65 8.57 12.09
N ASN A 400 -20.53 9.32 13.19
CA ASN A 400 -21.55 10.27 13.66
C ASN A 400 -21.09 11.74 13.60
N ASN A 401 -19.96 12.03 12.94
CA ASN A 401 -19.34 13.37 12.87
C ASN A 401 -19.04 14.02 14.23
N ASN A 402 -18.81 13.22 15.28
CA ASN A 402 -18.41 13.71 16.59
C ASN A 402 -16.89 13.94 16.65
N TYR A 403 -16.46 15.17 16.38
CA TYR A 403 -15.04 15.51 16.31
C TYR A 403 -14.32 15.46 17.66
N ASP A 404 -15.04 15.54 18.78
CA ASP A 404 -14.45 15.51 20.13
C ASP A 404 -13.78 14.16 20.43
N PHE A 405 -14.27 13.07 19.81
CA PHE A 405 -13.68 11.73 19.96
C PHE A 405 -12.36 11.54 19.22
N LEU A 406 -11.96 12.49 18.35
CA LEU A 406 -10.72 12.35 17.59
C LEU A 406 -9.49 12.36 18.49
N ASP A 407 -9.47 13.15 19.57
CA ASP A 407 -8.36 13.14 20.51
C ASP A 407 -8.23 11.80 21.24
N THR A 408 -9.35 11.16 21.54
CA THR A 408 -9.39 9.82 22.14
C THR A 408 -8.98 8.73 21.15
N ALA A 409 -9.41 8.85 19.89
CA ALA A 409 -9.15 7.85 18.86
C ALA A 409 -7.77 7.99 18.20
N PHE A 410 -7.16 9.18 18.23
CA PHE A 410 -5.87 9.47 17.61
C PHE A 410 -4.77 8.46 18.00
N PRO A 411 -4.46 8.23 19.30
CA PRO A 411 -3.40 7.30 19.68
C PRO A 411 -3.71 5.86 19.28
N ILE A 412 -4.99 5.48 19.23
CA ILE A 412 -5.44 4.15 18.80
C ILE A 412 -5.23 3.99 17.29
N GLY A 413 -5.64 5.00 16.51
CA GLY A 413 -5.43 5.05 15.07
C GLY A 413 -3.94 5.03 14.72
N GLU A 414 -3.12 5.80 15.42
CA GLU A 414 -1.67 5.84 15.24
C GLU A 414 -1.04 4.47 15.51
N LYS A 415 -1.47 3.80 16.58
CA LYS A 415 -1.01 2.45 16.90
C LYS A 415 -1.36 1.45 15.80
N ILE A 416 -2.60 1.47 15.30
CA ILE A 416 -3.03 0.61 14.20
C ILE A 416 -2.18 0.85 12.96
N ILE A 417 -1.92 2.12 12.58
CA ILE A 417 -1.14 2.39 11.37
C ILE A 417 0.32 1.92 11.49
N ASN A 418 0.90 2.08 12.68
CA ASN A 418 2.27 1.66 12.97
C ASN A 418 2.40 0.13 12.90
N GLU A 419 1.51 -0.60 13.59
CA GLU A 419 1.60 -2.05 13.72
C GLU A 419 1.12 -2.80 12.45
N GLU A 420 0.12 -2.28 11.75
CA GLU A 420 -0.41 -2.94 10.54
C GLU A 420 0.40 -2.59 9.28
N PHE A 421 0.82 -1.33 9.13
CA PHE A 421 1.40 -0.82 7.88
C PHE A 421 2.85 -0.35 7.97
N GLU A 422 3.45 -0.32 9.16
CA GLU A 422 4.80 0.23 9.39
C GLU A 422 4.92 1.70 8.93
N LEU A 423 3.81 2.44 9.02
CA LEU A 423 3.74 3.86 8.69
C LEU A 423 3.72 4.69 9.96
N TYR A 424 4.76 5.50 10.15
CA TYR A 424 4.92 6.39 11.29
C TYR A 424 4.63 7.83 10.90
N LEU A 425 4.06 8.58 11.83
CA LEU A 425 3.82 10.01 11.66
C LEU A 425 5.14 10.79 11.70
N ASP A 426 5.20 11.91 10.98
CA ASP A 426 6.31 12.87 11.12
C ASP A 426 6.15 13.79 12.35
N LEU A 427 7.10 14.70 12.55
CA LEU A 427 7.10 15.63 13.69
C LEU A 427 5.90 16.59 13.68
N ASP A 428 5.23 16.74 12.54
CA ASP A 428 4.05 17.59 12.34
C ASP A 428 2.76 16.73 12.27
N GLU A 429 2.82 15.50 12.79
CA GLU A 429 1.70 14.53 12.84
C GLU A 429 1.14 14.15 11.46
N ASN A 430 1.94 14.23 10.40
CA ASN A 430 1.50 13.85 9.08
C ASN A 430 1.78 12.38 8.77
N LEU A 431 0.77 11.73 8.17
CA LEU A 431 0.90 10.43 7.55
C LEU A 431 1.46 10.58 6.14
N ILE A 432 2.65 10.02 5.88
CA ILE A 432 3.36 10.17 4.61
C ILE A 432 3.22 8.92 3.74
N PHE A 433 2.68 9.09 2.54
CA PHE A 433 2.68 8.06 1.49
C PHE A 433 3.84 8.32 0.53
N LYS A 434 4.88 7.50 0.61
CA LYS A 434 6.08 7.64 -0.22
C LYS A 434 5.81 7.19 -1.65
N ARG A 435 6.47 7.84 -2.61
CA ARG A 435 6.55 7.39 -4.00
C ARG A 435 6.95 5.91 -4.07
N ASN A 436 6.12 5.09 -4.73
CA ASN A 436 6.38 3.66 -4.95
C ASN A 436 6.74 3.34 -6.43
N THR A 437 6.91 4.36 -7.26
CA THR A 437 7.29 4.22 -8.68
C THR A 437 8.71 4.67 -8.95
N LYS A 438 9.36 4.09 -9.96
CA LYS A 438 10.64 4.60 -10.46
C LYS A 438 10.44 5.95 -11.16
N LYS A 439 11.27 6.92 -10.82
CA LYS A 439 11.34 8.21 -11.47
C LYS A 439 11.73 8.08 -12.93
N GLN A 440 10.98 8.76 -13.78
CA GLN A 440 11.10 8.70 -15.22
C GLN A 440 12.13 9.71 -15.70
N ALA A 441 12.79 9.42 -16.84
CA ALA A 441 13.81 10.28 -17.43
C ALA A 441 13.37 11.73 -17.70
N HIS A 442 12.06 11.96 -17.87
CA HIS A 442 11.53 13.31 -18.09
C HIS A 442 11.41 14.10 -16.79
N GLU A 443 11.13 13.45 -15.66
CA GLU A 443 11.03 14.11 -14.36
C GLU A 443 12.40 14.66 -13.94
N TYR A 444 13.47 13.86 -14.07
CA TYR A 444 14.85 14.32 -13.85
C TYR A 444 15.23 15.51 -14.74
N ALA A 445 14.86 15.46 -16.03
CA ALA A 445 15.14 16.54 -16.97
C ALA A 445 14.35 17.81 -16.64
N TYR A 446 13.14 17.67 -16.07
CA TYR A 446 12.28 18.77 -15.68
C TYR A 446 12.90 19.54 -14.52
N GLU A 447 13.28 18.85 -13.45
CA GLU A 447 13.92 19.44 -12.27
C GLU A 447 15.27 20.06 -12.60
N ALA A 448 16.07 19.40 -13.45
CA ALA A 448 17.32 19.98 -13.92
C ALA A 448 17.09 21.31 -14.67
N LEU A 449 16.02 21.42 -15.46
CA LEU A 449 15.65 22.67 -16.13
C LEU A 449 15.09 23.72 -15.16
N GLU A 450 14.29 23.33 -14.17
CA GLU A 450 13.86 24.23 -13.10
C GLU A 450 15.06 24.83 -12.37
N TYR A 451 16.00 23.98 -11.95
CA TYR A 451 17.22 24.42 -11.26
C TYR A 451 18.07 25.36 -12.13
N LEU A 452 18.16 25.10 -13.45
CA LEU A 452 18.87 25.99 -14.37
C LEU A 452 18.17 27.35 -14.56
N GLY A 453 16.86 27.42 -14.34
CA GLY A 453 16.06 28.66 -14.42
C GLY A 453 16.00 29.32 -15.80
N LYS A 454 16.50 28.66 -16.85
CA LYS A 454 16.58 29.21 -18.21
C LYS A 454 16.54 28.12 -19.27
N PRO A 455 16.12 28.44 -20.51
CA PRO A 455 16.22 27.50 -21.61
C PRO A 455 17.67 27.11 -21.87
N SER A 456 17.94 25.81 -21.86
CA SER A 456 19.29 25.24 -21.88
C SER A 456 19.43 24.17 -22.94
N LYS A 457 20.67 23.94 -23.40
CA LYS A 457 20.96 22.85 -24.34
C LYS A 457 20.81 21.50 -23.67
N VAL A 458 20.41 20.46 -24.41
CA VAL A 458 20.31 19.08 -23.88
C VAL A 458 21.56 18.65 -23.11
N LYS A 459 22.77 18.97 -23.62
CA LYS A 459 24.03 18.66 -22.94
C LYS A 459 24.17 19.32 -21.56
N GLU A 460 23.68 20.55 -21.40
CA GLU A 460 23.69 21.27 -20.11
C GLU A 460 22.68 20.66 -19.14
N ILE A 461 21.48 20.35 -19.64
CA ILE A 461 20.43 19.68 -18.87
C ILE A 461 20.93 18.32 -18.38
N PHE A 462 21.51 17.51 -19.27
CA PHE A 462 22.09 16.20 -18.92
C PHE A 462 23.17 16.33 -17.83
N LYS A 463 24.10 17.29 -17.96
CA LYS A 463 25.10 17.54 -16.92
C LYS A 463 24.47 17.89 -15.58
N LYS A 464 23.46 18.76 -15.59
CA LYS A 464 22.73 19.14 -14.36
C LYS A 464 21.95 17.95 -13.77
N VAL A 465 21.40 17.06 -14.59
CA VAL A 465 20.78 15.80 -14.12
C VAL A 465 21.80 14.93 -13.39
N ILE A 466 22.99 14.71 -13.95
CA ILE A 466 24.04 13.91 -13.29
C ILE A 466 24.56 14.59 -12.02
N GLU A 467 24.62 15.92 -12.01
CA GLU A 467 25.01 16.71 -10.83
C GLU A 467 23.98 16.57 -9.69
N LEU A 468 22.68 16.71 -9.98
CA LEU A 468 21.61 16.59 -8.99
C LEU A 468 21.34 15.14 -8.57
N TYR A 469 21.58 14.17 -9.47
CA TYR A 469 21.28 12.76 -9.27
C TYR A 469 22.46 11.88 -9.70
N PRO A 470 23.57 11.83 -8.92
CA PRO A 470 24.78 11.08 -9.29
C PRO A 470 24.57 9.59 -9.51
N ASN A 471 23.56 9.01 -8.85
CA ASN A 471 23.24 7.58 -8.94
C ASN A 471 22.28 7.24 -10.10
N TYR A 472 21.82 8.24 -10.87
CA TYR A 472 20.93 8.01 -12.00
C TYR A 472 21.72 7.70 -13.27
N ASP A 473 21.82 6.41 -13.61
CA ASP A 473 22.47 5.96 -14.84
C ASP A 473 21.63 6.32 -16.07
N THR A 474 22.14 7.28 -16.87
CA THR A 474 21.45 7.79 -18.06
C THR A 474 22.44 8.37 -19.06
N GLU A 475 21.94 8.71 -20.24
CA GLU A 475 22.73 9.30 -21.33
C GLU A 475 22.01 10.50 -21.94
N GLU A 476 22.78 11.40 -22.59
CA GLU A 476 22.24 12.61 -23.21
C GLU A 476 21.10 12.31 -24.20
N ALA A 477 21.18 11.19 -24.93
CA ALA A 477 20.15 10.75 -25.87
C ALA A 477 18.83 10.37 -25.18
N LYS A 478 18.88 9.66 -24.05
CA LYS A 478 17.68 9.29 -23.28
C LYS A 478 16.98 10.52 -22.69
N ILE A 479 17.75 11.46 -22.14
CA ILE A 479 17.24 12.76 -21.66
C ILE A 479 16.58 13.55 -22.79
N ARG A 480 17.21 13.60 -23.96
CA ARG A 480 16.64 14.27 -25.14
C ARG A 480 15.28 13.72 -25.54
N VAL A 481 15.14 12.39 -25.58
CA VAL A 481 13.91 11.72 -26.01
C VAL A 481 12.79 11.84 -24.97
N SER A 482 13.14 12.01 -23.69
CA SER A 482 12.17 12.14 -22.60
C SER A 482 11.48 13.51 -22.54
N MET A 483 12.14 14.58 -23.01
CA MET A 483 11.65 15.97 -23.01
C MET A 483 10.58 16.23 -24.08
N LYS A 484 9.39 15.66 -23.90
CA LYS A 484 8.24 15.81 -24.81
C LYS A 484 7.30 16.91 -24.35
N ARG A 485 6.55 17.51 -25.29
CA ARG A 485 5.53 18.54 -24.99
C ARG A 485 4.50 18.10 -23.94
N LYS A 486 4.04 16.84 -24.00
CA LYS A 486 3.11 16.27 -23.02
C LYS A 486 3.64 16.22 -21.58
N ASN A 487 4.96 16.29 -21.41
CA ASN A 487 5.63 16.30 -20.11
C ASN A 487 6.04 17.74 -19.71
N GLY A 488 5.45 18.77 -20.33
CA GLY A 488 5.69 20.16 -19.98
C GLY A 488 6.93 20.80 -20.60
N PHE A 489 7.57 20.19 -21.60
CA PHE A 489 8.75 20.77 -22.27
C PHE A 489 8.41 21.50 -23.57
N VAL A 490 9.12 22.57 -23.88
CA VAL A 490 9.03 23.28 -25.18
C VAL A 490 10.41 23.44 -25.82
N PRO A 491 10.58 23.07 -27.11
CA PRO A 491 11.83 23.29 -27.82
C PRO A 491 11.99 24.76 -28.19
N ILE A 492 13.20 25.30 -28.12
CA ILE A 492 13.56 26.65 -28.58
C ILE A 492 14.24 26.55 -29.95
N GLY A 493 13.44 26.65 -31.01
CA GLY A 493 13.89 26.47 -32.39
C GLY A 493 14.42 25.06 -32.68
N ARG A 494 15.46 24.95 -33.51
CA ARG A 494 16.04 23.66 -33.98
C ARG A 494 17.42 23.34 -33.40
N LYS A 495 17.78 23.94 -32.26
CA LYS A 495 19.16 23.89 -31.70
C LYS A 495 19.32 22.94 -30.52
N SER A 496 18.39 22.01 -30.31
CA SER A 496 18.38 21.12 -29.13
C SER A 496 18.43 21.91 -27.82
N VAL A 497 17.71 23.04 -27.78
CA VAL A 497 17.52 23.86 -26.60
C VAL A 497 16.09 23.63 -26.15
N PHE A 498 15.89 23.37 -24.86
CA PHE A 498 14.58 23.13 -24.28
C PHE A 498 14.35 24.11 -23.14
N GLY A 499 13.10 24.50 -22.93
CA GLY A 499 12.62 25.15 -21.73
C GLY A 499 11.33 24.51 -21.25
N LEU A 500 10.78 25.03 -20.15
CA LEU A 500 9.53 24.55 -19.58
C LEU A 500 8.34 25.32 -20.14
N LYS A 501 7.21 24.64 -20.35
CA LYS A 501 5.99 25.24 -20.89
C LYS A 501 5.43 26.31 -19.94
N LYS A 502 5.52 26.08 -18.62
CA LYS A 502 5.07 27.02 -17.58
C LYS A 502 5.80 28.38 -17.64
N TRP A 503 7.01 28.42 -18.20
CA TRP A 503 7.75 29.67 -18.38
C TRP A 503 7.09 30.62 -19.37
N GLU A 504 6.17 30.17 -20.24
CA GLU A 504 5.42 31.08 -21.09
C GLU A 504 4.43 31.97 -20.31
N SER A 505 4.03 31.56 -19.11
CA SER A 505 3.22 32.37 -18.18
C SER A 505 4.03 32.99 -17.05
N GLU A 506 5.18 32.39 -16.67
CA GLU A 506 6.00 32.85 -15.54
C GLU A 506 7.09 33.87 -15.95
N LEU A 507 7.61 33.78 -17.18
CA LEU A 507 8.72 34.62 -17.63
C LEU A 507 8.30 35.60 -18.74
N ASP A 508 8.63 36.87 -18.53
CA ASP A 508 8.50 37.87 -19.57
C ASP A 508 9.35 37.52 -20.80
N ASN A 509 8.78 37.75 -21.98
CA ASN A 509 9.47 37.54 -23.26
C ASN A 509 9.98 36.09 -23.48
N PHE A 510 9.35 35.10 -22.84
CA PHE A 510 9.59 33.69 -23.13
C PHE A 510 8.46 33.10 -24.00
N LYS A 511 8.86 32.44 -25.10
CA LYS A 511 7.94 31.67 -25.94
C LYS A 511 8.63 30.44 -26.50
N GLY A 512 8.02 29.28 -26.28
CA GLY A 512 8.44 28.01 -26.86
C GLY A 512 8.23 27.96 -28.38
N GLY A 513 8.79 26.94 -29.03
CA GLY A 513 8.57 26.67 -30.44
C GLY A 513 9.55 27.34 -31.41
N THR A 514 9.21 27.21 -32.69
CA THR A 514 9.91 27.79 -33.84
C THR A 514 9.38 29.19 -34.15
N ILE A 515 10.08 29.93 -35.02
CA ILE A 515 9.60 31.22 -35.50
C ILE A 515 8.22 31.08 -36.16
N ARG A 516 7.99 29.98 -36.90
CA ARG A 516 6.69 29.68 -37.50
C ARG A 516 5.59 29.58 -36.45
N ASP A 517 5.79 28.76 -35.41
CA ASP A 517 4.81 28.61 -34.32
C ASP A 517 4.45 29.96 -33.68
N ILE A 518 5.45 30.82 -33.43
CA ILE A 518 5.25 32.17 -32.86
C ILE A 518 4.45 33.07 -33.80
N VAL A 519 4.79 33.07 -35.10
CA VAL A 519 4.07 33.88 -36.10
C VAL A 519 2.65 33.38 -36.29
N GLU A 520 2.43 32.08 -36.34
CA GLU A 520 1.09 31.49 -36.41
C GLU A 520 0.21 31.95 -35.25
N GLU A 521 0.72 31.85 -34.02
CA GLU A 521 -0.03 32.26 -32.83
C GLU A 521 -0.33 33.76 -32.83
N TYR A 522 0.63 34.59 -33.25
CA TYR A 522 0.42 36.02 -33.40
C TYR A 522 -0.67 36.34 -34.43
N LEU A 523 -0.60 35.73 -35.63
CA LEU A 523 -1.58 35.95 -36.70
C LEU A 523 -2.96 35.38 -36.35
N LYS A 524 -3.06 34.36 -35.48
CA LYS A 524 -4.34 33.84 -34.99
C LYS A 524 -5.15 34.90 -34.22
N GLN A 525 -4.51 35.90 -33.63
CA GLN A 525 -5.17 36.95 -32.86
C GLN A 525 -5.87 38.02 -33.73
N PHE A 526 -5.58 38.07 -35.03
CA PHE A 526 -6.08 39.13 -35.91
C PHE A 526 -6.97 38.59 -37.04
N SER A 527 -8.08 39.26 -37.32
CA SER A 527 -8.95 38.93 -38.46
C SER A 527 -8.35 39.37 -39.81
N VAL A 528 -7.39 40.29 -39.81
CA VAL A 528 -6.72 40.82 -41.02
C VAL A 528 -5.26 40.35 -41.11
N PRO A 529 -4.67 40.30 -42.32
CA PRO A 529 -3.23 40.02 -42.49
C PRO A 529 -2.39 41.10 -41.79
N LYS A 530 -1.19 40.73 -41.32
CA LYS A 530 -0.27 41.67 -40.66
C LYS A 530 0.94 41.96 -41.52
N HIS A 531 1.45 43.19 -41.41
CA HIS A 531 2.64 43.58 -42.14
C HIS A 531 3.85 42.85 -41.56
N ILE A 532 4.84 42.53 -42.40
CA ILE A 532 6.05 41.82 -41.98
C ILE A 532 6.83 42.58 -40.89
N LEU A 533 6.69 43.92 -40.80
CA LEU A 533 7.28 44.72 -39.73
C LEU A 533 6.66 44.38 -38.37
N ASP A 534 5.33 44.39 -38.26
CA ASP A 534 4.61 44.05 -37.02
C ASP A 534 4.95 42.62 -36.56
N ILE A 535 4.99 41.70 -37.52
CA ILE A 535 5.38 40.31 -37.27
C ILE A 535 6.83 40.24 -36.77
N THR A 536 7.74 41.02 -37.37
CA THR A 536 9.14 41.05 -36.97
C THR A 536 9.29 41.61 -35.56
N GLU A 537 8.62 42.72 -35.24
CA GLU A 537 8.63 43.31 -33.90
C GLU A 537 8.16 42.30 -32.85
N HIS A 538 7.04 41.61 -33.12
CA HIS A 538 6.52 40.58 -32.22
C HIS A 538 7.50 39.40 -32.04
N VAL A 539 8.08 38.89 -33.14
CA VAL A 539 9.03 37.76 -33.07
C VAL A 539 10.32 38.14 -32.34
N LEU A 540 10.81 39.37 -32.50
CA LEU A 540 12.05 39.84 -31.87
C LEU A 540 11.96 39.88 -30.35
N LYS A 541 10.77 40.04 -29.76
CA LYS A 541 10.56 39.91 -28.30
C LYS A 541 11.08 38.58 -27.78
N TYR A 542 10.82 37.49 -28.52
CA TYR A 542 11.17 36.12 -28.13
C TYR A 542 12.44 35.58 -28.81
N ARG A 543 12.84 36.15 -29.95
CA ARG A 543 13.96 35.72 -30.78
C ARG A 543 14.82 36.91 -31.23
N PRO A 544 15.51 37.60 -30.31
CA PRO A 544 16.18 38.88 -30.58
C PRO A 544 17.32 38.81 -31.61
N LYS A 545 17.84 37.61 -31.91
CA LYS A 545 18.91 37.39 -32.89
C LYS A 545 18.41 37.15 -34.32
N SER A 546 17.10 37.18 -34.55
CA SER A 546 16.50 37.07 -35.88
C SER A 546 16.48 38.43 -36.60
N ASN A 547 15.97 38.47 -37.83
CA ASN A 547 15.69 39.70 -38.56
C ASN A 547 14.55 39.48 -39.56
N GLN A 548 14.02 40.57 -40.10
CA GLN A 548 12.89 40.57 -41.04
C GLN A 548 13.09 39.61 -42.22
N ASN A 549 14.25 39.67 -42.87
CA ASN A 549 14.55 38.83 -44.04
C ASN A 549 14.58 37.35 -43.68
N SER A 550 15.23 36.99 -42.56
CA SER A 550 15.30 35.62 -42.06
C SER A 550 13.92 35.07 -41.72
N ILE A 551 13.08 35.87 -41.06
CA ILE A 551 11.70 35.50 -40.71
C ILE A 551 10.89 35.28 -41.98
N LEU A 552 10.88 36.24 -42.90
CA LEU A 552 10.13 36.15 -44.15
C LEU A 552 10.52 34.93 -44.99
N GLN A 553 11.83 34.70 -45.17
CA GLN A 553 12.31 33.52 -45.90
C GLN A 553 11.96 32.22 -45.16
N ASN A 554 12.02 32.21 -43.83
CA ASN A 554 11.63 31.04 -43.04
C ASN A 554 10.15 30.67 -43.21
N LEU A 555 9.27 31.68 -43.29
CA LEU A 555 7.84 31.51 -43.55
C LEU A 555 7.58 31.06 -45.00
N LYS A 556 8.29 31.63 -45.98
CA LYS A 556 8.17 31.23 -47.39
C LYS A 556 8.61 29.80 -47.66
N LEU A 557 9.58 29.31 -46.91
CA LEU A 557 10.05 27.91 -46.95
C LEU A 557 9.11 26.95 -46.19
N ASP A 558 7.92 27.40 -45.80
CA ASP A 558 6.95 26.54 -45.15
C ASP A 558 6.21 25.67 -46.17
N GLU A 559 6.40 24.36 -46.09
CA GLU A 559 5.80 23.38 -47.00
C GLU A 559 4.38 23.00 -46.59
N SER A 560 3.90 23.43 -45.40
CA SER A 560 2.56 23.11 -44.93
C SER A 560 1.47 23.94 -45.60
N GLY A 561 1.85 25.00 -46.33
CA GLY A 561 0.91 25.93 -46.96
C GLY A 561 0.12 26.76 -45.95
N LEU A 562 0.58 26.86 -44.70
CA LEU A 562 -0.16 27.56 -43.64
C LEU A 562 -0.18 29.09 -43.84
N TYR A 563 0.87 29.65 -44.44
CA TYR A 563 1.03 31.10 -44.60
C TYR A 563 0.60 31.56 -45.99
N VAL A 564 -0.21 32.63 -46.03
CA VAL A 564 -0.59 33.32 -47.27
C VAL A 564 0.13 34.66 -47.34
N PHE A 565 0.74 34.95 -48.48
CA PHE A 565 1.47 36.19 -48.72
C PHE A 565 0.63 37.12 -49.61
N PHE A 566 0.52 38.38 -49.21
CA PHE A 566 -0.23 39.42 -49.90
C PHE A 566 0.72 40.53 -50.39
N LYS A 567 0.25 41.33 -51.36
CA LYS A 567 0.95 42.55 -51.80
C LYS A 567 1.23 43.47 -50.59
N ASN A 568 2.21 44.36 -50.76
CA ASN A 568 2.68 45.26 -49.69
C ASN A 568 3.15 44.52 -48.43
N SER A 569 3.80 43.35 -48.59
CA SER A 569 4.45 42.61 -47.49
C SER A 569 3.54 42.21 -46.31
N HIS A 570 2.26 41.98 -46.58
CA HIS A 570 1.31 41.47 -45.59
C HIS A 570 1.26 39.94 -45.60
N ILE A 571 1.10 39.33 -44.43
CA ILE A 571 1.08 37.87 -44.25
C ILE A 571 -0.14 37.48 -43.42
N GLY A 572 -0.86 36.46 -43.86
CA GLY A 572 -2.00 35.87 -43.17
C GLY A 572 -1.88 34.35 -43.07
N LEU A 573 -2.94 33.70 -42.57
CA LEU A 573 -3.09 32.26 -42.42
C LEU A 573 -4.10 31.71 -43.43
N THR A 574 -3.81 30.58 -44.07
CA THR A 574 -4.74 29.96 -45.04
C THR A 574 -6.08 29.54 -44.43
N THR A 575 -6.11 29.32 -43.12
CA THR A 575 -7.32 28.96 -42.36
C THR A 575 -8.30 30.14 -42.20
N LYS A 576 -7.90 31.36 -42.56
CA LYS A 576 -8.72 32.57 -42.41
C LYS A 576 -9.16 33.11 -43.77
N LYS A 577 -10.35 33.71 -43.80
CA LYS A 577 -10.87 34.48 -44.93
C LYS A 577 -10.49 35.94 -44.75
N TYR A 578 -10.02 36.56 -45.82
CA TYR A 578 -9.56 37.95 -45.84
C TYR A 578 -10.29 38.72 -46.93
N ASP A 579 -10.39 40.03 -46.76
CA ASP A 579 -11.03 40.94 -47.71
C ASP A 579 -10.37 40.87 -49.11
N PHE A 580 -11.15 41.13 -50.15
CA PHE A 580 -10.72 41.16 -51.55
C PHE A 580 -9.65 42.23 -51.82
N ASP A 581 -9.60 43.29 -51.00
CA ASP A 581 -8.57 44.32 -51.04
C ASP A 581 -7.15 43.75 -50.83
N TYR A 582 -7.03 42.63 -50.13
CA TYR A 582 -5.77 41.92 -49.96
C TYR A 582 -5.48 41.01 -51.15
N GLN A 583 -4.77 41.57 -52.14
CA GLN A 583 -4.33 40.83 -53.32
C GLN A 583 -3.25 39.81 -52.96
N LYS A 584 -3.57 38.51 -53.06
CA LYS A 584 -2.63 37.40 -52.85
C LYS A 584 -1.49 37.47 -53.87
N ILE A 585 -0.27 37.26 -53.41
CA ILE A 585 0.87 37.02 -54.30
C ILE A 585 0.72 35.58 -54.80
N PRO A 586 0.61 35.35 -56.13
CA PRO A 586 0.61 34.00 -56.68
C PRO A 586 1.85 33.25 -56.15
N GLU A 587 1.70 31.97 -55.83
CA GLU A 587 2.84 31.11 -55.48
C GLU A 587 3.96 31.40 -56.49
N LEU A 588 5.13 31.79 -55.97
CA LEU A 588 6.33 31.96 -56.76
C LEU A 588 6.60 30.62 -57.44
N LYS A 589 6.08 30.42 -58.65
CA LYS A 589 6.68 29.49 -59.60
C LYS A 589 8.13 29.93 -59.68
N ASP A 590 9.02 28.95 -59.50
CA ASP A 590 10.49 29.01 -59.46
C ASP A 590 11.11 29.58 -60.76
N ALA A 591 10.54 30.64 -61.35
CA ALA A 591 10.84 31.15 -62.69
C ALA A 591 12.24 31.78 -62.82
N ASP A 592 12.92 32.06 -61.70
CA ASP A 592 14.32 32.52 -61.68
C ASP A 592 15.32 31.41 -61.30
N LYS A 593 14.85 30.19 -61.00
CA LYS A 593 15.74 29.11 -60.59
C LYS A 593 16.28 28.38 -61.81
N LYS A 594 17.39 28.89 -62.35
CA LYS A 594 18.13 28.21 -63.44
C LYS A 594 18.28 26.72 -63.17
N THR A 595 17.89 25.89 -64.14
CA THR A 595 17.94 24.42 -64.06
C THR A 595 19.37 23.92 -63.87
N TRP A 596 19.54 22.65 -63.51
CA TRP A 596 20.89 22.08 -63.38
C TRP A 596 21.62 22.13 -64.72
N GLU A 597 20.90 21.87 -65.80
CA GLU A 597 21.36 21.83 -67.18
C GLU A 597 21.80 23.23 -67.64
N GLU A 598 20.99 24.26 -67.38
CA GLU A 598 21.37 25.65 -67.68
C GLU A 598 22.62 26.10 -66.91
N ARG A 599 22.72 25.74 -65.63
CA ARG A 599 23.90 26.08 -64.82
C ARG A 599 25.14 25.29 -65.24
N PHE A 600 24.96 24.05 -65.67
CA PHE A 600 26.05 23.22 -66.21
C PHE A 600 26.56 23.79 -67.54
N GLU A 601 25.69 24.27 -68.44
CA GLU A 601 26.13 24.94 -69.66
C GLU A 601 26.84 26.27 -69.37
N MET A 602 26.36 27.06 -68.40
CA MET A 602 27.10 28.25 -67.96
C MET A 602 28.50 27.91 -67.42
N PHE A 603 28.62 26.81 -66.65
CA PHE A 603 29.89 26.33 -66.14
C PHE A 603 30.80 25.82 -67.26
N LYS A 604 30.27 25.04 -68.21
CA LYS A 604 31.00 24.53 -69.37
C LYS A 604 31.52 25.67 -70.25
N ASN A 605 30.68 26.68 -70.52
CA ASN A 605 31.08 27.86 -71.28
C ASN A 605 32.20 28.63 -70.56
N PHE A 606 32.06 28.85 -69.25
CA PHE A 606 33.09 29.49 -68.44
C PHE A 606 34.44 28.75 -68.56
N VAL A 607 34.45 27.44 -68.31
CA VAL A 607 35.69 26.64 -68.31
C VAL A 607 36.29 26.51 -69.72
N THR A 608 35.45 26.51 -70.76
CA THR A 608 35.89 26.48 -72.16
C THR A 608 36.59 27.78 -72.57
N PHE A 609 36.07 28.93 -72.12
CA PHE A 609 36.60 30.25 -72.42
C PHE A 609 37.83 30.60 -71.58
N GLU A 610 37.72 30.45 -70.25
CA GLU A 610 38.76 30.83 -69.30
C GLU A 610 39.90 29.79 -69.19
N LYS A 611 39.72 28.60 -69.80
CA LYS A 611 40.65 27.45 -69.75
C LYS A 611 41.05 27.02 -68.32
N ARG A 612 40.22 27.34 -67.33
CA ARG A 612 40.42 27.05 -65.90
C ARG A 612 39.09 26.86 -65.18
N LEU A 613 39.14 26.32 -63.97
CA LEU A 613 37.99 26.23 -63.06
C LEU A 613 37.70 27.60 -62.38
N PRO A 614 36.44 27.90 -62.02
CA PRO A 614 36.06 29.17 -61.40
C PRO A 614 36.64 29.30 -59.99
N PHE A 615 36.95 30.52 -59.57
CA PHE A 615 37.52 30.84 -58.26
C PHE A 615 36.49 31.38 -57.26
N SER A 616 36.85 31.30 -55.97
CA SER A 616 35.96 31.64 -54.86
C SER A 616 35.96 33.11 -54.46
N ASN A 617 36.99 33.87 -54.87
CA ASN A 617 37.24 35.26 -54.47
C ASN A 617 38.22 35.92 -55.46
N GLY A 618 38.25 37.26 -55.52
CA GLY A 618 39.12 38.02 -56.42
C GLY A 618 38.68 38.00 -57.89
N VAL A 619 37.41 37.65 -58.15
CA VAL A 619 36.82 37.45 -59.47
C VAL A 619 35.38 37.98 -59.49
N PRO A 620 34.79 38.25 -60.68
CA PRO A 620 33.41 38.75 -60.79
C PRO A 620 32.37 37.86 -60.10
N GLU A 621 31.27 38.45 -59.63
CA GLU A 621 30.24 37.75 -58.85
C GLU A 621 29.63 36.53 -59.58
N ASN A 622 29.54 36.59 -60.90
CA ASN A 622 29.06 35.48 -61.73
C ASN A 622 29.99 34.25 -61.66
N GLU A 623 31.30 34.46 -61.57
CA GLU A 623 32.27 33.38 -61.39
C GLU A 623 32.17 32.77 -59.99
N ILE A 624 32.01 33.60 -58.95
CA ILE A 624 31.80 33.13 -57.57
C ILE A 624 30.55 32.26 -57.47
N LYS A 625 29.47 32.62 -58.19
CA LYS A 625 28.23 31.83 -58.28
C LYS A 625 28.50 30.45 -58.91
N LEU A 626 29.31 30.37 -59.97
CA LEU A 626 29.70 29.10 -60.59
C LEU A 626 30.59 28.26 -59.68
N TYR A 627 31.54 28.87 -58.97
CA TYR A 627 32.37 28.18 -57.97
C TYR A 627 31.54 27.56 -56.86
N ARG A 628 30.58 28.31 -56.29
CA ARG A 628 29.68 27.80 -55.26
C ARG A 628 28.83 26.65 -55.79
N TRP A 629 28.27 26.80 -57.00
CA TRP A 629 27.47 25.77 -57.63
C TRP A 629 28.26 24.48 -57.87
N LEU A 630 29.49 24.56 -58.40
CA LEU A 630 30.37 23.42 -58.65
C LEU A 630 30.66 22.64 -57.35
N ASN A 631 31.00 23.32 -56.26
CA ASN A 631 31.30 22.66 -54.98
C ASN A 631 30.08 21.99 -54.36
N VAL A 632 28.88 22.55 -54.55
CA VAL A 632 27.63 21.89 -54.15
C VAL A 632 27.44 20.59 -54.95
N GLN A 633 27.73 20.57 -56.26
CA GLN A 633 27.64 19.34 -57.05
C GLN A 633 28.66 18.29 -56.61
N LYS A 634 29.94 18.67 -56.41
CA LYS A 634 30.98 17.76 -55.88
C LYS A 634 30.57 17.14 -54.53
N THR A 635 29.99 17.95 -53.64
CA THR A 635 29.49 17.46 -52.33
C THR A 635 28.34 16.49 -52.48
N LYS A 636 27.41 16.72 -53.42
CA LYS A 636 26.29 15.82 -53.70
C LYS A 636 26.79 14.49 -54.28
N GLN A 637 27.75 14.54 -55.20
CA GLN A 637 28.42 13.35 -55.75
C GLN A 637 29.08 12.52 -54.65
N ASN A 638 29.89 13.13 -53.78
CA ASN A 638 30.56 12.43 -52.66
C ASN A 638 29.58 11.77 -51.69
N LYS A 639 28.34 12.26 -51.61
CA LYS A 639 27.27 11.71 -50.76
C LYS A 639 26.34 10.75 -51.52
N GLY A 640 26.61 10.44 -52.80
CA GLY A 640 25.75 9.59 -53.63
C GLY A 640 24.39 10.19 -53.98
N LYS A 641 24.23 11.52 -53.87
CA LYS A 641 22.94 12.24 -54.05
C LYS A 641 22.83 12.97 -55.40
N LEU A 642 23.77 12.76 -56.31
CA LEU A 642 23.73 13.32 -57.66
C LEU A 642 23.46 12.19 -58.66
N ALA A 643 22.50 12.37 -59.55
CA ALA A 643 22.14 11.35 -60.55
C ALA A 643 23.33 10.96 -61.42
N ASN A 644 23.46 9.67 -61.76
CA ASN A 644 24.64 9.11 -62.45
C ASN A 644 24.95 9.84 -63.76
N ASN A 645 23.93 10.16 -64.57
CA ASN A 645 24.09 10.91 -65.82
C ASN A 645 24.69 12.32 -65.61
N LYS A 646 24.41 12.97 -64.47
CA LYS A 646 24.97 14.28 -64.10
C LYS A 646 26.39 14.16 -63.55
N VAL A 647 26.67 13.07 -62.84
CA VAL A 647 28.02 12.73 -62.38
C VAL A 647 28.95 12.50 -63.57
N GLU A 648 28.54 11.71 -64.56
CA GLU A 648 29.30 11.46 -65.79
C GLU A 648 29.59 12.76 -66.57
N LYS A 649 28.56 13.60 -66.78
CA LYS A 649 28.72 14.91 -67.42
C LYS A 649 29.68 15.83 -66.66
N LEU A 650 29.60 15.83 -65.33
CA LEU A 650 30.47 16.67 -64.50
C LEU A 650 31.92 16.17 -64.50
N ASN A 651 32.14 14.86 -64.34
CA ASN A 651 33.48 14.27 -64.31
C ASN A 651 34.17 14.40 -65.68
N SER A 652 33.47 14.07 -66.78
CA SER A 652 34.03 14.19 -68.14
C SER A 652 34.51 15.60 -68.49
N LEU A 653 33.90 16.63 -67.91
CA LEU A 653 34.35 18.01 -68.04
C LEU A 653 35.49 18.34 -67.07
N LEU A 654 35.42 17.87 -65.82
CA LEU A 654 36.44 18.12 -64.80
C LEU A 654 37.77 17.42 -65.09
N ASP A 655 37.75 16.22 -65.67
CA ASP A 655 38.97 15.44 -65.99
C ASP A 655 39.87 16.16 -67.01
N ARG A 656 39.31 17.09 -67.78
CA ARG A 656 40.05 17.91 -68.76
C ARG A 656 40.79 19.08 -68.14
N TYR A 657 40.61 19.35 -66.85
CA TYR A 657 41.22 20.47 -66.15
C TYR A 657 41.84 20.01 -64.83
N PRO A 658 43.07 20.43 -64.51
CA PRO A 658 43.74 19.98 -63.30
C PRO A 658 42.92 20.31 -62.04
N ASN A 659 42.87 19.35 -61.11
CA ASN A 659 42.03 19.36 -59.91
C ASN A 659 42.55 20.32 -58.82
N ILE A 660 43.12 21.46 -59.21
CA ILE A 660 43.63 22.49 -58.30
C ILE A 660 42.44 23.36 -57.89
N ASN A 661 41.57 22.81 -57.04
CA ASN A 661 40.69 23.60 -56.18
C ASN A 661 41.52 24.17 -55.01
N GLY A 662 42.54 24.96 -55.34
CA GLY A 662 43.42 25.61 -54.37
C GLY A 662 43.04 27.07 -54.23
N ARG A 663 42.61 27.49 -53.04
CA ARG A 663 42.54 28.91 -52.67
C ARG A 663 43.86 29.59 -53.06
N ARG A 664 43.87 30.44 -54.09
CA ARG A 664 44.95 31.41 -54.23
C ARG A 664 44.61 32.57 -53.30
N ARG A 665 45.19 32.57 -52.10
CA ARG A 665 45.17 33.76 -51.23
C ARG A 665 45.98 34.83 -51.94
N LEU A 666 45.31 35.88 -52.43
CA LEU A 666 45.91 37.13 -52.90
C LEU A 666 46.61 37.94 -51.77
N ASN A 667 47.02 37.30 -50.67
CA ASN A 667 47.79 37.96 -49.60
C ASN A 667 49.28 38.03 -49.94
N SER A 668 49.75 37.49 -51.07
CA SER A 668 51.20 37.39 -51.32
C SER A 668 51.86 38.76 -51.37
N ASN A 669 51.23 39.77 -51.96
CA ASN A 669 51.85 41.09 -52.07
C ASN A 669 52.05 41.78 -50.71
N GLU A 670 51.00 41.87 -49.89
CA GLU A 670 51.07 42.43 -48.52
C GLU A 670 52.04 41.61 -47.64
N LYS A 671 52.01 40.28 -47.75
CA LYS A 671 52.92 39.38 -47.02
C LYS A 671 54.38 39.52 -47.45
N TYR A 672 54.64 39.79 -48.72
CA TYR A 672 56.00 40.12 -49.20
C TYR A 672 56.44 41.47 -48.65
N GLN A 673 55.56 42.46 -48.55
CA GLN A 673 55.88 43.74 -47.90
C GLN A 673 56.16 43.58 -46.40
N GLU A 674 55.36 42.78 -45.68
CA GLU A 674 55.62 42.41 -44.30
C GLU A 674 56.98 41.70 -44.16
N LEU A 675 57.29 40.78 -45.06
CA LEU A 675 58.55 40.04 -45.06
C LEU A 675 59.76 40.94 -45.36
N ILE A 676 59.66 41.82 -46.34
CA ILE A 676 60.69 42.81 -46.67
C ILE A 676 60.91 43.75 -45.48
N SER A 677 59.83 44.30 -44.92
CA SER A 677 59.90 45.18 -43.75
C SER A 677 60.52 44.46 -42.54
N PHE A 678 60.16 43.19 -42.33
CA PHE A 678 60.74 42.38 -41.27
C PHE A 678 62.24 42.17 -41.46
N VAL A 679 62.68 41.81 -42.67
CA VAL A 679 64.10 41.59 -43.00
C VAL A 679 64.91 42.89 -42.87
N LEU A 680 64.36 44.02 -43.28
CA LEU A 680 64.99 45.34 -43.12
C LEU A 680 65.15 45.71 -41.64
N ASN A 681 64.10 45.52 -40.83
CA ASN A 681 64.11 45.92 -39.42
C ASN A 681 64.91 44.97 -38.51
N ASN A 682 64.97 43.67 -38.85
CA ASN A 682 65.58 42.65 -37.99
C ASN A 682 66.91 42.11 -38.53
N HIS A 683 67.30 42.49 -39.74
CA HIS A 683 68.51 42.03 -40.44
C HIS A 683 68.64 40.49 -40.55
N ARG A 684 67.51 39.77 -40.50
CA ARG A 684 67.45 38.32 -40.60
C ARG A 684 66.09 37.86 -41.13
N LEU A 685 66.01 36.58 -41.50
CA LEU A 685 64.74 35.92 -41.78
C LEU A 685 63.94 35.67 -40.49
N PRO A 686 62.59 35.62 -40.59
CA PRO A 686 61.73 35.21 -39.48
C PRO A 686 62.02 33.76 -39.08
N SER A 687 61.79 33.42 -37.82
CA SER A 687 62.05 32.09 -37.24
C SER A 687 60.76 31.42 -36.78
N ALA A 688 60.67 30.10 -36.94
CA ALA A 688 59.56 29.30 -36.42
C ALA A 688 59.51 29.28 -34.88
N ASN A 689 60.65 29.49 -34.23
CA ASN A 689 60.82 29.30 -32.79
C ASN A 689 60.70 30.63 -31.99
N LYS A 690 60.34 31.73 -32.65
CA LYS A 690 60.18 33.04 -32.01
C LYS A 690 58.71 33.45 -32.01
N ASN A 691 58.20 33.78 -30.84
CA ASN A 691 56.79 34.07 -30.61
C ASN A 691 56.37 35.30 -31.42
N GLY A 692 55.37 35.15 -32.30
CA GLY A 692 54.86 36.20 -33.19
C GLY A 692 55.46 36.21 -34.62
N GLU A 693 56.49 35.41 -34.91
CA GLU A 693 57.11 35.31 -36.23
C GLU A 693 56.62 34.11 -37.06
N GLU A 694 55.86 33.21 -36.46
CA GLU A 694 55.52 31.89 -36.99
C GLU A 694 54.75 32.01 -38.30
N ASN A 695 53.83 32.97 -38.37
CA ASN A 695 53.01 33.23 -39.54
C ASN A 695 53.83 33.75 -40.75
N LEU A 696 54.89 34.52 -40.49
CA LEU A 696 55.76 35.07 -41.52
C LEU A 696 56.82 34.04 -41.94
N TYR A 697 57.34 33.26 -40.98
CA TYR A 697 58.18 32.09 -41.25
C TYR A 697 57.47 31.07 -42.14
N GLN A 698 56.24 30.67 -41.79
CA GLN A 698 55.47 29.71 -42.58
C GLN A 698 55.17 30.23 -43.98
N PHE A 699 54.96 31.54 -44.14
CA PHE A 699 54.80 32.17 -45.44
C PHE A 699 56.09 32.04 -46.27
N PHE A 700 57.23 32.51 -45.75
CA PHE A 700 58.52 32.42 -46.43
C PHE A 700 58.88 30.98 -46.79
N TYR A 701 58.72 30.03 -45.86
CA TYR A 701 59.04 28.62 -46.08
C TYR A 701 58.21 28.00 -47.21
N LYS A 702 56.93 28.39 -47.34
CA LYS A 702 56.08 27.95 -48.45
C LYS A 702 56.52 28.56 -49.78
N GLN A 703 56.83 29.86 -49.81
CA GLN A 703 57.33 30.51 -51.02
C GLN A 703 58.64 29.90 -51.50
N ARG A 704 59.57 29.60 -50.57
CA ARG A 704 60.82 28.90 -50.89
C ARG A 704 60.59 27.53 -51.52
N LYS A 705 59.68 26.71 -50.96
CA LYS A 705 59.34 25.40 -51.55
C LYS A 705 58.75 25.51 -52.96
N LEU A 706 58.00 26.57 -53.25
CA LEU A 706 57.46 26.83 -54.58
C LEU A 706 58.57 27.31 -55.54
N PHE A 707 59.50 28.14 -55.06
CA PHE A 707 60.69 28.55 -55.81
C PHE A 707 61.54 27.36 -56.20
N ASP A 708 61.86 26.48 -55.24
CA ASP A 708 62.67 25.28 -55.45
C ASP A 708 62.06 24.31 -56.48
N LYS A 709 60.74 24.42 -56.74
CA LYS A 709 60.00 23.60 -57.72
C LYS A 709 59.68 24.31 -59.03
N ASN A 710 60.13 25.55 -59.23
CA ASN A 710 59.72 26.42 -60.34
C ASN A 710 58.18 26.59 -60.45
N GLU A 711 57.49 26.62 -59.31
CA GLU A 711 56.02 26.76 -59.22
C GLU A 711 55.57 28.18 -58.80
N LEU A 712 56.49 29.12 -58.63
CA LEU A 712 56.20 30.54 -58.38
C LEU A 712 55.80 31.25 -59.68
N ASP A 713 54.85 32.20 -59.59
CA ASP A 713 54.62 33.10 -60.73
C ASP A 713 55.72 34.15 -60.86
N SER A 714 55.88 34.73 -62.05
CA SER A 714 56.99 35.64 -62.36
C SER A 714 57.04 36.89 -61.46
N LYS A 715 55.91 37.39 -60.95
CA LYS A 715 55.87 38.57 -60.05
C LYS A 715 56.28 38.19 -58.63
N GLU A 716 55.84 37.03 -58.14
CA GLU A 716 56.21 36.49 -56.83
C GLU A 716 57.67 36.01 -56.80
N GLU A 717 58.15 35.43 -57.91
CA GLU A 717 59.54 35.06 -58.12
C GLU A 717 60.46 36.28 -58.04
N THR A 718 60.09 37.37 -58.73
CA THR A 718 60.84 38.65 -58.67
C THR A 718 60.97 39.17 -57.23
N LYS A 719 59.89 39.12 -56.44
CA LYS A 719 59.90 39.56 -55.03
C LYS A 719 60.62 38.60 -54.10
N PHE A 720 60.54 37.31 -54.37
CA PHE A 720 61.30 36.31 -53.63
C PHE A 720 62.81 36.50 -53.83
N ILE A 721 63.22 36.78 -55.07
CA ILE A 721 64.60 37.15 -55.41
C ILE A 721 65.00 38.48 -54.77
N GLU A 722 64.11 39.46 -54.71
CA GLU A 722 64.34 40.74 -54.03
C GLU A 722 64.66 40.55 -52.53
N VAL A 723 63.89 39.71 -51.83
CA VAL A 723 64.16 39.35 -50.42
C VAL A 723 65.52 38.65 -50.27
N ALA A 724 65.87 37.76 -51.22
CA ALA A 724 67.18 37.08 -51.20
C ALA A 724 68.35 38.06 -51.43
N LYS A 725 68.19 39.02 -52.35
CA LYS A 725 69.16 40.10 -52.59
C LYS A 725 69.31 41.02 -51.39
N LEU A 726 68.21 41.39 -50.73
CA LEU A 726 68.22 42.16 -49.48
C LEU A 726 69.05 41.48 -48.39
N LEU A 727 68.83 40.18 -48.16
CA LEU A 727 69.62 39.40 -47.20
C LEU A 727 71.09 39.31 -47.57
N GLN A 728 71.39 39.19 -48.86
CA GLN A 728 72.76 39.16 -49.36
C GLN A 728 73.47 40.50 -49.09
N ASN A 729 72.82 41.62 -49.39
CA ASN A 729 73.36 42.97 -49.11
C ASN A 729 73.62 43.21 -47.62
N ILE A 730 72.68 42.85 -46.75
CA ILE A 730 72.84 42.94 -45.28
C ILE A 730 74.03 42.09 -44.79
N LYS A 731 74.30 40.96 -45.45
CA LYS A 731 75.43 40.08 -45.11
C LYS A 731 76.78 40.62 -45.58
N TYR A 732 76.80 41.50 -46.60
CA TYR A 732 78.00 42.19 -47.07
C TYR A 732 78.31 43.46 -46.29
N GLU A 733 77.30 44.24 -45.86
CA GLU A 733 77.49 45.42 -45.00
C GLU A 733 78.04 45.05 -43.62
N ASN A 734 77.56 43.95 -43.02
CA ASN A 734 78.08 43.43 -41.74
C ASN A 734 79.50 42.83 -41.81
N LYS A 735 80.12 42.75 -43.00
CA LYS A 735 81.54 42.34 -43.17
C LYS A 735 82.48 43.53 -43.39
N LYS A 736 81.96 44.75 -43.58
CA LYS A 736 82.74 45.98 -43.78
C LYS A 736 82.78 46.90 -42.56
N ASN A 737 82.10 46.53 -41.47
CA ASN A 737 82.19 47.16 -40.15
C ASN A 737 82.96 46.27 -39.18
#